data_AF-A0A9W9ADI3-F1
#
_entry.id   AF-A0A9W9ADI3-F1
#
_cell.length_a   1.000
_cell.length_b   1.000
_cell.length_c   1.000
_cell.angle_alpha   90.00
_cell.angle_beta   90.00
_cell.angle_gamma   90.00
#
_symmetry.space_group_name_H-M   'P 1'
#
loop_
_entity.id
_entity.type
_entity.pdbx_description
1 polymer ?
#
loop_
_entity_poly.entity_id
_entity_poly.type
_entity_poly.pdbx_seq_one_letter_code
_entity_poly.pdbx_strand_id
1 'polypeptide(L)'
;MFRNLCGTNAYRNIVVLTTFWDRVSMEEGLMREEQLKSTFFGDIVTGGARFMRHDRSSQLSALQVIAHILMLAPTNLQIQEEIRIENRILEDTSAGLVLREEVERVLEKHGQELASLGKEIDTMKQSNESLKKELEEEREELQQHLARWESEKAELKRGLDNSLKSREQLVDQYRSVDKVRSATLEILQVKVEEDQKTSEMMVARMNEEATVHRVYNTWNNEDDLIQFTYSDNYPPYMKTIPVDDRKNPLSIFNFASFAETTALLFIQPNLLWSKLRNLAPDQMMLDKSMRSIEAHNFRLHTEARLRAKTDPNARDMYFSKNVGLRRDWYTDTVFGQQQFTGTNPTTITLASSRWRDEFMSVSHAQGRTDVTKLLTESSGNIYVQDYSDYRPTVGLSPEDDIVCQGRYGCSAVALFHLEPEGQLHPLAIVPDYKDSMGESVAILNRRIASDVKGNEYEDWPWRYAKMCVQVSDWLRHEVAIHLVNTHLVEEVIIVAAYRCLGPNHIIFRLLEPHWSTTLSLNKSARETLVPKIIVGMIGLNATQAFAFVKAAYERFDWKGLYVPNDLRSRGFPVESLNEPKYHNYAYARNISQMWNIIRKFVARVLESEYVGGDREVLSDVSIVDFCDEVRARNGGELTSFPEVKTLDELIDCVTMCIHIAAPQHTAVNYLQQYYQTFVPNKPSALHTPLPKSLLDLRSFTEEDVLAALPLKQPRDWLLMAQVPYLLSFEVPEDSTILHYAETTSSSRSTLDIIRTAAGALKADLETFIHTVEQHSDDLDDQETPYLVLDPSKTAISILM
;
A
#
# COMPACT_ATOMS: atom_id res chain seq x y z
N MET A 1 -8.97 -22.26 -22.97
CA MET A 1 -9.72 -21.69 -21.82
C MET A 1 -10.89 -20.81 -22.25
N PHE A 2 -10.67 -19.66 -22.90
CA PHE A 2 -11.74 -18.70 -23.27
C PHE A 2 -12.94 -19.33 -24.02
N ARG A 3 -12.68 -20.19 -25.02
CA ARG A 3 -13.71 -20.94 -25.75
C ARG A 3 -14.63 -21.77 -24.84
N ASN A 4 -14.07 -22.45 -23.83
CA ASN A 4 -14.81 -23.33 -22.94
C ASN A 4 -15.55 -22.56 -21.83
N LEU A 5 -15.13 -21.32 -21.55
CA LEU A 5 -15.84 -20.42 -20.63
C LEU A 5 -17.07 -19.81 -21.29
N CYS A 6 -16.89 -19.24 -22.48
CA CYS A 6 -17.94 -18.47 -23.17
C CYS A 6 -18.88 -19.34 -24.01
N GLY A 7 -18.35 -20.39 -24.63
CA GLY A 7 -19.04 -21.17 -25.64
C GLY A 7 -19.15 -20.47 -26.99
N THR A 8 -19.24 -21.27 -28.06
CA THR A 8 -19.32 -20.75 -29.43
C THR A 8 -20.61 -19.96 -29.70
N ASN A 9 -21.68 -20.23 -28.93
CA ASN A 9 -22.95 -19.51 -29.04
C ASN A 9 -22.84 -18.03 -28.61
N ALA A 10 -21.87 -17.71 -27.73
CA ALA A 10 -21.62 -16.35 -27.28
C ALA A 10 -20.77 -15.54 -28.27
N TYR A 11 -20.19 -16.17 -29.31
CA TYR A 11 -19.25 -15.50 -30.22
C TYR A 11 -19.88 -14.37 -31.03
N ARG A 12 -21.17 -14.50 -31.40
CA ARG A 12 -21.97 -13.41 -32.02
C ARG A 12 -22.09 -12.15 -31.15
N ASN A 13 -21.86 -12.28 -29.84
CA ASN A 13 -21.90 -11.17 -28.90
C ASN A 13 -20.51 -10.59 -28.61
N ILE A 14 -19.47 -11.09 -29.29
CA ILE A 14 -18.09 -10.63 -29.11
C ILE A 14 -17.79 -9.57 -30.17
N VAL A 15 -17.25 -8.45 -29.70
CA VAL A 15 -16.66 -7.41 -30.56
C VAL A 15 -15.14 -7.46 -30.40
N VAL A 16 -14.44 -7.70 -31.50
CA VAL A 16 -12.97 -7.56 -31.54
C VAL A 16 -12.67 -6.15 -32.02
N LEU A 17 -12.31 -5.28 -31.07
CA LEU A 17 -12.02 -3.88 -31.34
C LEU A 17 -10.55 -3.70 -31.68
N THR A 18 -10.23 -3.31 -32.91
CA THR A 18 -8.88 -2.94 -33.31
C THR A 18 -8.67 -1.44 -33.11
N THR A 19 -7.61 -1.08 -32.40
CA THR A 19 -7.26 0.31 -32.03
C THR A 19 -5.99 0.76 -32.77
N PHE A 20 -5.61 2.04 -32.62
CA PHE A 20 -4.40 2.64 -33.20
C PHE A 20 -4.40 2.79 -34.74
N TRP A 21 -5.58 2.84 -35.38
CA TRP A 21 -5.72 3.11 -36.81
C TRP A 21 -5.19 4.48 -37.25
N ASP A 22 -5.00 5.41 -36.30
CA ASP A 22 -4.38 6.71 -36.50
C ASP A 22 -2.85 6.67 -36.60
N ARG A 23 -2.21 5.55 -36.23
CA ARG A 23 -0.75 5.40 -36.17
C ARG A 23 -0.17 4.50 -37.25
N VAL A 24 -1.01 3.94 -38.12
CA VAL A 24 -0.60 3.04 -39.20
C VAL A 24 -1.24 3.48 -40.50
N SER A 25 -0.59 3.17 -41.63
CA SER A 25 -1.23 3.38 -42.93
C SER A 25 -2.46 2.49 -43.06
N MET A 26 -3.48 2.92 -43.82
CA MET A 26 -4.69 2.12 -44.02
C MET A 26 -4.38 0.74 -44.59
N GLU A 27 -3.40 0.64 -45.50
CA GLU A 27 -2.98 -0.62 -46.12
C GLU A 27 -2.36 -1.59 -45.10
N GLU A 28 -1.47 -1.08 -44.23
CA GLU A 28 -0.87 -1.85 -43.14
C GLU A 28 -1.89 -2.27 -42.07
N GLY A 29 -2.81 -1.36 -41.72
CA GLY A 29 -3.91 -1.65 -40.80
C GLY A 29 -4.84 -2.74 -41.33
N LEU A 30 -5.17 -2.71 -42.62
CA LEU A 30 -5.97 -3.74 -43.29
C LEU A 30 -5.26 -5.09 -43.31
N MET A 31 -3.97 -5.12 -43.64
CA MET A 31 -3.18 -6.35 -43.60
C MET A 31 -3.11 -6.98 -42.21
N ARG A 32 -2.89 -6.16 -41.17
CA ARG A 32 -2.84 -6.63 -39.77
C ARG A 32 -4.21 -7.09 -39.28
N GLU A 33 -5.27 -6.37 -39.61
CA GLU A 33 -6.63 -6.80 -39.27
C GLU A 33 -6.96 -8.15 -39.92
N GLU A 34 -6.54 -8.36 -41.17
CA GLU A 34 -6.74 -9.64 -41.86
C GLU A 34 -5.90 -10.77 -41.28
N GLN A 35 -4.67 -10.47 -40.85
CA GLN A 35 -3.84 -11.43 -40.11
C GLN A 35 -4.48 -11.82 -38.77
N LEU A 36 -5.03 -10.85 -38.03
CA LEU A 36 -5.72 -11.09 -36.76
C LEU A 36 -6.98 -11.95 -36.97
N LYS A 37 -7.76 -11.64 -38.02
CA LYS A 37 -8.95 -12.41 -38.41
C LYS A 37 -8.62 -13.84 -38.81
N SER A 38 -7.48 -14.10 -39.44
CA SER A 38 -7.12 -15.44 -39.93
C SER A 38 -6.30 -16.27 -38.94
N THR A 39 -5.48 -15.65 -38.09
CA THR A 39 -4.47 -16.37 -37.28
C THR A 39 -4.90 -16.52 -35.82
N PHE A 40 -5.31 -15.43 -35.19
CA PHE A 40 -5.53 -15.40 -33.73
C PHE A 40 -7.02 -15.49 -33.37
N PHE A 41 -7.90 -14.93 -34.21
CA PHE A 41 -9.33 -14.85 -33.93
C PHE A 41 -10.20 -15.60 -34.94
N GLY A 42 -9.62 -16.42 -35.82
CA GLY A 42 -10.35 -17.12 -36.90
C GLY A 42 -11.56 -17.91 -36.42
N ASP A 43 -11.42 -18.66 -35.32
CA ASP A 43 -12.52 -19.43 -34.75
C ASP A 43 -13.65 -18.55 -34.19
N ILE A 44 -13.31 -17.39 -33.63
CA ILE A 44 -14.26 -16.46 -33.02
C ILE A 44 -14.96 -15.61 -34.10
N VAL A 45 -14.24 -15.22 -35.15
CA VAL A 45 -14.78 -14.56 -36.35
C VAL A 45 -15.75 -15.49 -37.08
N THR A 46 -15.37 -16.76 -37.27
CA THR A 46 -16.23 -17.77 -37.90
C THR A 46 -17.51 -18.00 -37.09
N GLY A 47 -17.45 -17.87 -35.76
CA GLY A 47 -18.62 -17.93 -34.87
C GLY A 47 -19.44 -16.65 -34.78
N GLY A 48 -19.19 -15.66 -35.63
CA GLY A 48 -20.03 -14.46 -35.77
C GLY A 48 -19.57 -13.23 -34.99
N ALA A 49 -18.37 -13.24 -34.40
CA ALA A 49 -17.83 -12.06 -33.74
C ALA A 49 -17.56 -10.92 -34.74
N ARG A 50 -17.82 -9.69 -34.32
CA ARG A 50 -17.69 -8.52 -35.18
C ARG A 50 -16.38 -7.80 -34.93
N PHE A 51 -15.63 -7.54 -36.00
CA PHE A 51 -14.51 -6.61 -35.95
C PHE A 51 -15.02 -5.17 -36.07
N MET A 52 -14.57 -4.32 -35.16
CA MET A 52 -14.83 -2.88 -35.21
C MET A 52 -13.51 -2.14 -35.05
N ARG A 53 -13.44 -0.91 -35.56
CA ARG A 53 -12.23 -0.09 -35.58
C ARG A 53 -12.45 1.15 -34.73
N HIS A 54 -11.46 1.48 -33.91
CA HIS A 54 -11.44 2.73 -33.18
C HIS A 54 -10.13 3.49 -33.48
N ASP A 55 -10.29 4.72 -33.96
CA ASP A 55 -9.22 5.54 -34.50
C ASP A 55 -8.74 6.64 -33.54
N ARG A 56 -9.22 6.68 -32.29
CA ARG A 56 -8.84 7.63 -31.21
C ARG A 56 -8.96 9.12 -31.54
N SER A 57 -9.29 9.47 -32.78
CA SER A 57 -9.44 10.82 -33.30
C SER A 57 -10.89 11.29 -33.29
N SER A 58 -11.87 10.38 -33.14
CA SER A 58 -13.28 10.73 -33.03
C SER A 58 -14.01 9.95 -31.91
N GLN A 59 -14.83 10.66 -31.12
CA GLN A 59 -15.76 10.06 -30.17
C GLN A 59 -16.84 9.21 -30.87
N LEU A 60 -17.10 9.48 -32.16
CA LEU A 60 -18.08 8.79 -32.98
C LEU A 60 -17.77 7.30 -33.14
N SER A 61 -16.51 6.91 -33.35
CA SER A 61 -16.15 5.49 -33.49
C SER A 61 -16.33 4.71 -32.18
N ALA A 62 -16.06 5.33 -31.02
CA ALA A 62 -16.34 4.74 -29.71
C ALA A 62 -17.85 4.61 -29.44
N LEU A 63 -18.63 5.64 -29.73
CA LEU A 63 -20.10 5.61 -29.60
C LEU A 63 -20.74 4.55 -30.50
N GLN A 64 -20.20 4.33 -31.70
CA GLN A 64 -20.66 3.26 -32.59
C GLN A 64 -20.42 1.86 -32.03
N VAL A 65 -19.27 1.64 -31.38
CA VAL A 65 -18.96 0.37 -30.71
C VAL A 65 -19.92 0.14 -29.55
N ILE A 66 -20.12 1.15 -28.69
CA ILE A 66 -21.04 1.06 -27.55
C ILE A 66 -22.48 0.84 -28.04
N ALA A 67 -22.95 1.60 -29.03
CA ALA A 67 -24.28 1.44 -29.60
C ALA A 67 -24.48 0.04 -30.20
N HIS A 68 -23.45 -0.53 -30.82
CA HIS A 68 -23.52 -1.90 -31.33
C HIS A 68 -23.63 -2.92 -30.18
N ILE A 69 -22.82 -2.78 -29.13
CA ILE A 69 -22.82 -3.70 -27.98
C ILE A 69 -24.16 -3.65 -27.23
N LEU A 70 -24.72 -2.46 -27.02
CA LEU A 70 -26.00 -2.28 -26.33
C LEU A 70 -27.20 -2.88 -27.08
N MET A 71 -27.06 -3.12 -28.39
CA MET A 71 -28.09 -3.75 -29.23
C MET A 71 -27.99 -5.27 -29.26
N LEU A 72 -26.95 -5.88 -28.67
CA LEU A 72 -26.76 -7.33 -28.67
C LEU A 72 -27.66 -7.97 -27.60
N ALA A 73 -28.46 -8.94 -28.00
CA ALA A 73 -29.29 -9.69 -27.07
C ALA A 73 -28.39 -10.52 -26.12
N PRO A 74 -28.54 -10.41 -24.78
CA PRO A 74 -27.74 -11.16 -23.83
C PRO A 74 -27.79 -12.67 -24.10
N THR A 75 -26.65 -13.34 -24.01
CA THR A 75 -26.53 -14.79 -24.18
C THR A 75 -25.83 -15.36 -22.95
N ASN A 76 -26.31 -16.51 -22.45
CA ASN A 76 -25.67 -17.20 -21.34
C ASN A 76 -24.33 -17.77 -21.78
N LEU A 77 -23.31 -17.67 -20.92
CA LEU A 77 -22.01 -18.26 -21.18
C LEU A 77 -22.06 -19.77 -20.93
N GLN A 78 -21.28 -20.55 -21.69
CA GLN A 78 -21.24 -22.01 -21.55
C GLN A 78 -20.96 -22.47 -20.12
N ILE A 79 -20.07 -21.81 -19.38
CA ILE A 79 -19.82 -22.16 -17.96
C ILE A 79 -21.04 -21.89 -17.07
N GLN A 80 -21.83 -20.87 -17.38
CA GLN A 80 -23.07 -20.57 -16.65
C GLN A 80 -24.15 -21.61 -16.98
N GLU A 81 -24.24 -22.07 -18.23
CA GLU A 81 -25.13 -23.16 -18.62
C GLU A 81 -24.72 -24.48 -17.96
N GLU A 82 -23.43 -24.82 -18.02
CA GLU A 82 -22.89 -26.05 -17.42
C GLU A 82 -23.11 -26.10 -15.90
N ILE A 83 -22.93 -24.97 -15.19
CA ILE A 83 -23.11 -24.92 -13.72
C ILE A 83 -24.58 -24.80 -13.32
N ARG A 84 -25.36 -23.94 -14.00
CA ARG A 84 -26.71 -23.57 -13.56
C ARG A 84 -27.80 -24.47 -14.15
N ILE A 85 -27.64 -24.90 -15.39
CA ILE A 85 -28.66 -25.65 -16.14
C ILE A 85 -28.32 -27.14 -16.13
N GLU A 86 -27.08 -27.49 -16.47
CA GLU A 86 -26.61 -28.88 -16.48
C GLU A 86 -26.18 -29.36 -15.09
N ASN A 87 -26.18 -28.46 -14.10
CA ASN A 87 -25.89 -28.74 -12.69
C ASN A 87 -24.52 -29.40 -12.46
N ARG A 88 -23.56 -29.13 -13.36
CA ARG A 88 -22.18 -29.60 -13.22
C ARG A 88 -21.47 -28.82 -12.12
N ILE A 89 -20.61 -29.50 -11.38
CA ILE A 89 -19.66 -28.84 -10.49
C ILE A 89 -18.57 -28.17 -11.34
N LEU A 90 -17.96 -27.09 -10.81
CA LEU A 90 -16.98 -26.28 -11.53
C LEU A 90 -15.87 -27.13 -12.17
N GLU A 91 -15.44 -28.21 -11.51
CA GLU A 91 -14.39 -29.10 -11.99
C GLU A 91 -14.80 -29.97 -13.20
N ASP A 92 -16.09 -30.24 -13.38
CA ASP A 92 -16.64 -31.06 -14.47
C ASP A 92 -17.18 -30.21 -15.63
N THR A 93 -17.04 -28.88 -15.52
CA THR A 93 -17.25 -27.96 -16.63
C THR A 93 -16.17 -28.15 -17.69
N SER A 94 -16.46 -27.78 -18.93
CA SER A 94 -15.50 -27.85 -20.03
C SER A 94 -14.26 -26.97 -19.77
N ALA A 95 -14.40 -25.93 -18.94
CA ALA A 95 -13.28 -25.10 -18.49
C ALA A 95 -12.51 -25.74 -17.31
N GLY A 96 -13.23 -26.35 -16.37
CA GLY A 96 -12.67 -27.07 -15.23
C GLY A 96 -11.84 -28.29 -15.64
N LEU A 97 -12.27 -29.01 -16.67
CA LEU A 97 -11.51 -30.14 -17.23
C LEU A 97 -10.16 -29.72 -17.82
N VAL A 98 -10.10 -28.60 -18.54
CA VAL A 98 -8.83 -28.07 -19.06
C VAL A 98 -7.88 -27.66 -17.93
N LEU A 99 -8.42 -27.10 -16.85
CA LEU A 99 -7.63 -26.76 -15.68
C LEU A 99 -7.13 -28.01 -14.95
N ARG A 100 -7.97 -29.05 -14.83
CA ARG A 100 -7.61 -30.35 -14.24
C ARG A 100 -6.50 -31.04 -15.01
N GLU A 101 -6.61 -31.10 -16.34
CA GLU A 101 -5.58 -31.69 -17.21
C GLU A 101 -4.24 -30.95 -17.07
N GLU A 102 -4.25 -29.63 -16.89
CA GLU A 102 -3.03 -28.85 -16.68
C GLU A 102 -2.41 -29.12 -15.29
N VAL A 103 -3.24 -29.22 -14.25
CA VAL A 103 -2.78 -29.59 -12.89
C VAL A 103 -2.23 -31.02 -12.85
N GLU A 104 -2.89 -31.97 -13.52
CA GLU A 104 -2.42 -33.36 -13.62
C GLU A 104 -1.11 -33.47 -14.42
N ARG A 105 -0.97 -32.70 -15.50
CA ARG A 105 0.27 -32.61 -16.27
C ARG A 105 1.43 -32.08 -15.42
N VAL A 106 1.19 -31.12 -14.54
CA VAL A 106 2.21 -30.59 -13.62
C VAL A 106 2.61 -31.64 -12.58
N LEU A 107 1.65 -32.38 -12.00
CA LEU A 107 1.93 -33.46 -11.04
C LEU A 107 2.72 -34.60 -11.70
N GLU A 108 2.35 -34.99 -12.91
CA GLU A 108 3.04 -36.04 -13.68
C GLU A 108 4.47 -35.64 -14.03
N LYS A 109 4.70 -34.38 -14.39
CA LYS A 109 6.03 -33.83 -14.65
C LYS A 109 6.94 -33.88 -13.41
N HIS A 110 6.45 -33.45 -12.25
CA HIS A 110 7.23 -33.50 -11.00
C HIS A 110 7.50 -34.94 -10.56
N GLY A 111 6.58 -35.88 -10.83
CA GLY A 111 6.80 -37.31 -10.61
C GLY A 111 7.90 -37.89 -11.50
N GLN A 112 7.99 -37.45 -12.77
CA GLN A 112 9.07 -37.84 -13.68
C GLN A 112 10.43 -37.26 -13.27
N GLU A 113 10.46 -36.02 -12.76
CA GLU A 113 11.66 -35.37 -12.23
C GLU A 113 12.21 -36.12 -10.99
N LEU A 114 11.33 -36.52 -10.05
CA LEU A 114 11.71 -37.38 -8.92
C LEU A 114 12.33 -38.71 -9.36
N ALA A 115 11.76 -39.34 -10.40
CA ALA A 115 12.28 -40.60 -10.94
C ALA A 115 13.63 -40.42 -11.66
N SER A 116 13.89 -39.26 -12.25
CA SER A 116 15.18 -38.90 -12.85
C SER A 116 16.25 -38.68 -11.78
N LEU A 117 15.93 -37.86 -10.78
CA LEU A 117 16.81 -37.57 -9.63
C LEU A 117 17.22 -38.85 -8.90
N GLY A 118 16.27 -39.78 -8.70
CA GLY A 118 16.58 -41.08 -8.09
C GLY A 118 17.61 -41.91 -8.88
N LYS A 119 17.50 -41.95 -10.21
CA LYS A 119 18.47 -42.65 -11.08
C LYS A 119 19.83 -41.97 -11.11
N GLU A 120 19.87 -40.65 -11.04
CA GLU A 120 21.10 -39.88 -10.95
C GLU A 120 21.84 -40.17 -9.64
N ILE A 121 21.13 -40.19 -8.50
CA ILE A 121 21.69 -40.58 -7.19
C ILE A 121 22.25 -42.02 -7.21
N ASP A 122 21.55 -42.96 -7.85
CA ASP A 122 21.96 -44.38 -7.93
C ASP A 122 23.19 -44.61 -8.83
N THR A 123 23.43 -43.73 -9.80
CA THR A 123 24.55 -43.85 -10.75
C THR A 123 25.82 -43.14 -10.30
N MET A 124 25.78 -42.37 -9.21
CA MET A 124 26.93 -41.65 -8.67
C MET A 124 27.92 -42.57 -7.92
N LYS A 125 29.22 -42.37 -8.19
CA LYS A 125 30.32 -43.06 -7.52
C LYS A 125 30.64 -42.43 -6.16
N GLN A 126 31.23 -43.21 -5.25
CA GLN A 126 31.58 -42.81 -3.86
C GLN A 126 32.44 -41.54 -3.73
N SER A 127 33.13 -41.07 -4.78
CA SER A 127 33.95 -39.85 -4.71
C SER A 127 33.14 -38.55 -4.67
N ASN A 128 31.82 -38.59 -4.87
CA ASN A 128 30.94 -37.42 -4.95
C ASN A 128 29.93 -37.37 -3.77
N GLU A 129 30.38 -37.69 -2.56
CA GLU A 129 29.50 -37.74 -1.37
C GLU A 129 28.76 -36.43 -1.09
N SER A 130 29.37 -35.26 -1.32
CA SER A 130 28.71 -33.96 -1.08
C SER A 130 27.56 -33.70 -2.05
N LEU A 131 27.77 -33.99 -3.33
CA LEU A 131 26.77 -33.81 -4.39
C LEU A 131 25.65 -34.83 -4.28
N LYS A 132 25.97 -36.06 -3.86
CA LYS A 132 24.97 -37.10 -3.58
C LYS A 132 24.06 -36.68 -2.42
N LYS A 133 24.63 -36.09 -1.38
CA LYS A 133 23.87 -35.58 -0.23
C LYS A 133 22.95 -34.41 -0.62
N GLU A 134 23.43 -33.50 -1.46
CA GLU A 134 22.65 -32.36 -1.97
C GLU A 134 21.46 -32.81 -2.84
N LEU A 135 21.67 -33.79 -3.71
CA LEU A 135 20.58 -34.39 -4.51
C LEU A 135 19.60 -35.22 -3.67
N GLU A 136 20.07 -35.85 -2.59
CA GLU A 136 19.21 -36.54 -1.62
C GLU A 136 18.34 -35.55 -0.83
N GLU A 137 18.90 -34.40 -0.42
CA GLU A 137 18.18 -33.30 0.23
C GLU A 137 17.15 -32.67 -0.73
N GLU A 138 17.53 -32.39 -1.98
CA GLU A 138 16.61 -31.87 -3.02
C GLU A 138 15.47 -32.85 -3.33
N ARG A 139 15.77 -34.17 -3.39
CA ARG A 139 14.76 -35.21 -3.56
C ARG A 139 13.78 -35.26 -2.39
N GLU A 140 14.27 -35.14 -1.16
CA GLU A 140 13.42 -35.12 0.03
C GLU A 140 12.53 -33.87 0.09
N GLU A 141 13.04 -32.69 -0.25
CA GLU A 141 12.24 -31.46 -0.34
C GLU A 141 11.15 -31.57 -1.42
N LEU A 142 11.50 -32.05 -2.62
CA LEU A 142 10.52 -32.25 -3.70
C LEU A 142 9.45 -33.27 -3.30
N GLN A 143 9.82 -34.33 -2.58
CA GLN A 143 8.92 -35.37 -2.11
C GLN A 143 7.98 -34.86 -1.01
N GLN A 144 8.48 -34.02 -0.09
CA GLN A 144 7.65 -33.34 0.92
C GLN A 144 6.68 -32.35 0.27
N HIS A 145 7.13 -31.61 -0.75
CA HIS A 145 6.26 -30.73 -1.52
C HIS A 145 5.16 -31.51 -2.25
N LEU A 146 5.49 -32.62 -2.94
CA LEU A 146 4.48 -33.45 -3.61
C LEU A 146 3.43 -33.98 -2.62
N ALA A 147 3.85 -34.48 -1.46
CA ALA A 147 2.95 -34.97 -0.42
C ALA A 147 2.05 -33.86 0.17
N ARG A 148 2.61 -32.65 0.35
CA ARG A 148 1.83 -31.48 0.77
C ARG A 148 0.77 -31.12 -0.27
N TRP A 149 1.13 -31.08 -1.54
CA TRP A 149 0.22 -30.77 -2.64
C TRP A 149 -0.89 -31.83 -2.81
N GLU A 150 -0.58 -33.11 -2.61
CA GLU A 150 -1.58 -34.17 -2.60
C GLU A 150 -2.54 -34.03 -1.41
N SER A 151 -2.03 -33.68 -0.23
CA SER A 151 -2.83 -33.42 0.97
C SER A 151 -3.74 -32.20 0.81
N GLU A 152 -3.20 -31.09 0.29
CA GLU A 152 -3.93 -29.86 0.02
C GLU A 152 -5.01 -30.08 -1.05
N LYS A 153 -4.71 -30.83 -2.13
CA LYS A 153 -5.70 -31.25 -3.12
C LYS A 153 -6.83 -32.06 -2.50
N ALA A 154 -6.52 -32.98 -1.58
CA ALA A 154 -7.52 -33.77 -0.86
C ALA A 154 -8.33 -32.94 0.15
N GLU A 155 -7.72 -31.93 0.77
CA GLU A 155 -8.38 -31.00 1.69
C GLU A 155 -9.28 -30.00 0.97
N LEU A 156 -8.85 -29.45 -0.16
CA LEU A 156 -9.67 -28.64 -1.08
C LEU A 156 -10.90 -29.42 -1.53
N LYS A 157 -10.72 -30.69 -1.92
CA LYS A 157 -11.85 -31.56 -2.30
C LYS A 157 -12.84 -31.75 -1.15
N ARG A 158 -12.35 -32.01 0.07
CA ARG A 158 -13.19 -32.12 1.28
C ARG A 158 -13.90 -30.80 1.64
N GLY A 159 -13.20 -29.67 1.52
CA GLY A 159 -13.76 -28.34 1.76
C GLY A 159 -14.86 -27.99 0.76
N LEU A 160 -14.68 -28.36 -0.51
CA LEU A 160 -15.67 -28.19 -1.55
C LEU A 160 -16.91 -29.07 -1.32
N ASP A 161 -16.72 -30.34 -0.93
CA ASP A 161 -17.81 -31.25 -0.55
C ASP A 161 -18.62 -30.74 0.65
N ASN A 162 -17.96 -30.14 1.64
CA ASN A 162 -18.60 -29.52 2.80
C ASN A 162 -19.35 -28.24 2.43
N SER A 163 -18.80 -27.44 1.52
CA SER A 163 -19.45 -26.24 0.99
C SER A 163 -20.70 -26.59 0.16
N LEU A 164 -20.66 -27.69 -0.59
CA LEU A 164 -21.82 -28.22 -1.32
C LEU A 164 -22.96 -28.64 -0.38
N LYS A 165 -22.66 -29.36 0.70
CA LYS A 165 -23.65 -29.72 1.73
C LYS A 165 -24.23 -28.50 2.43
N SER A 166 -23.40 -27.50 2.72
CA SER A 166 -23.83 -26.24 3.33
C SER A 166 -24.73 -25.43 2.38
N ARG A 167 -24.44 -25.47 1.09
CA ARG A 167 -25.25 -24.82 0.04
C ARG A 167 -26.59 -25.52 -0.18
N GLU A 168 -26.65 -26.84 -0.14
CA GLU A 168 -27.93 -27.60 -0.18
C GLU A 168 -28.80 -27.26 1.03
N GLN A 169 -28.20 -27.18 2.23
CA GLN A 169 -28.89 -26.76 3.45
C GLN A 169 -29.44 -25.32 3.33
N LEU A 170 -28.63 -24.40 2.78
CA LEU A 170 -29.06 -23.02 2.53
C LEU A 170 -30.18 -22.94 1.48
N VAL A 171 -30.13 -23.73 0.40
CA VAL A 171 -31.18 -23.75 -0.64
C VAL A 171 -32.50 -24.29 -0.10
N ASP A 172 -32.47 -25.32 0.75
CA ASP A 172 -33.68 -25.83 1.41
C ASP A 172 -34.23 -24.82 2.44
N GLN A 173 -33.35 -24.08 3.11
CA GLN A 173 -33.73 -22.96 3.99
C GLN A 173 -34.38 -21.83 3.18
N TYR A 174 -33.83 -21.46 2.02
CA TYR A 174 -34.40 -20.46 1.11
C TYR A 174 -35.75 -20.88 0.51
N ARG A 175 -35.94 -22.16 0.16
CA ARG A 175 -37.23 -22.69 -0.31
C ARG A 175 -38.32 -22.63 0.76
N SER A 176 -37.95 -22.79 2.03
CA SER A 176 -38.89 -22.62 3.15
C SER A 176 -39.31 -21.16 3.34
N VAL A 177 -38.37 -20.22 3.16
CA VAL A 177 -38.62 -18.77 3.25
C VAL A 177 -39.45 -18.26 2.08
N ASP A 178 -39.23 -18.75 0.85
CA ASP A 178 -40.00 -18.33 -0.33
C ASP A 178 -41.46 -18.81 -0.28
N LYS A 179 -41.73 -19.99 0.32
CA LYS A 179 -43.11 -20.43 0.60
C LYS A 179 -43.84 -19.52 1.58
N VAL A 180 -43.14 -19.06 2.63
CA VAL A 180 -43.69 -18.10 3.61
C VAL A 180 -43.89 -16.73 2.95
N ARG A 181 -42.95 -16.31 2.09
CA ARG A 181 -43.03 -15.04 1.35
C ARG A 181 -44.18 -15.00 0.36
N SER A 182 -44.41 -16.08 -0.42
CA SER A 182 -45.55 -16.18 -1.34
C SER A 182 -46.89 -16.19 -0.61
N ALA A 183 -47.01 -16.92 0.50
CA ALA A 183 -48.23 -16.90 1.32
C ALA A 183 -48.48 -15.50 1.95
N THR A 184 -47.43 -14.78 2.31
CA THR A 184 -47.53 -13.41 2.85
C THR A 184 -47.91 -12.39 1.77
N LEU A 185 -47.42 -12.55 0.54
CA LEU A 185 -47.76 -11.71 -0.61
C LEU A 185 -49.22 -11.88 -1.05
N GLU A 186 -49.78 -13.09 -0.99
CA GLU A 186 -51.22 -13.32 -1.24
C GLU A 186 -52.10 -12.66 -0.17
N ILE A 187 -51.69 -12.72 1.10
CA ILE A 187 -52.41 -12.05 2.21
C ILE A 187 -52.35 -10.52 2.06
N LEU A 188 -51.21 -9.97 1.61
CA LEU A 188 -51.03 -8.54 1.35
C LEU A 188 -51.83 -8.06 0.13
N GLN A 189 -51.95 -8.86 -0.93
CA GLN A 189 -52.77 -8.50 -2.10
C GLN A 189 -54.26 -8.39 -1.76
N VAL A 190 -54.79 -9.31 -0.94
CA VAL A 190 -56.19 -9.24 -0.47
C VAL A 190 -56.42 -8.00 0.41
N LYS A 191 -55.43 -7.60 1.21
CA LYS A 191 -55.51 -6.41 2.08
C LYS A 191 -55.43 -5.09 1.31
N VAL A 192 -54.64 -5.04 0.24
CA VAL A 192 -54.52 -3.88 -0.65
C VAL A 192 -55.83 -3.64 -1.43
N GLU A 193 -56.57 -4.70 -1.79
CA GLU A 193 -57.89 -4.58 -2.42
C GLU A 193 -58.99 -4.12 -1.43
N GLU A 194 -58.88 -4.46 -0.14
CA GLU A 194 -59.78 -3.94 0.92
C GLU A 194 -59.48 -2.47 1.28
N ASP A 195 -58.20 -2.08 1.32
CA ASP A 195 -57.78 -0.71 1.65
C ASP A 195 -58.04 0.28 0.51
N GLN A 196 -58.02 -0.16 -0.76
CA GLN A 196 -58.38 0.68 -1.91
C GLN A 196 -59.85 1.13 -1.90
N LYS A 197 -60.78 0.35 -1.33
CA LYS A 197 -62.18 0.77 -1.17
C LYS A 197 -62.42 1.75 -0.02
N THR A 198 -61.47 1.85 0.90
CA THR A 198 -61.62 2.67 2.11
C THR A 198 -60.94 4.04 1.95
N SER A 199 -60.02 4.17 1.00
CA SER A 199 -59.21 5.37 0.77
C SER A 199 -59.92 6.48 -0.03
N GLU A 200 -61.04 6.21 -0.70
CA GLU A 200 -61.84 7.24 -1.41
C GLU A 200 -62.69 8.13 -0.47
N MET A 201 -62.83 7.77 0.82
CA MET A 201 -63.62 8.54 1.80
C MET A 201 -62.78 9.40 2.76
N MET A 202 -61.45 9.28 2.77
CA MET A 202 -60.58 9.91 3.77
C MET A 202 -59.73 11.09 3.27
N VAL A 203 -59.99 11.61 2.06
CA VAL A 203 -59.25 12.77 1.50
C VAL A 203 -59.89 14.13 1.84
N ALA A 204 -60.98 14.15 2.63
CA ALA A 204 -61.70 15.40 2.95
C ALA A 204 -61.47 15.95 4.38
N ARG A 205 -60.48 15.47 5.15
CA ARG A 205 -60.20 16.05 6.47
C ARG A 205 -58.71 16.10 6.78
N MET A 206 -58.28 17.34 7.02
CA MET A 206 -57.12 17.77 7.83
C MET A 206 -55.87 18.19 7.04
N ASN A 207 -55.88 19.47 6.69
CA ASN A 207 -54.70 20.33 6.67
C ASN A 207 -54.43 20.89 8.08
N GLU A 208 -53.17 21.31 8.26
CA GLU A 208 -52.56 22.19 9.29
C GLU A 208 -51.88 21.56 10.52
N GLU A 209 -50.55 21.82 10.53
CA GLU A 209 -49.61 22.00 11.65
C GLU A 209 -49.22 20.80 12.54
N ALA A 210 -48.01 20.25 12.29
CA ALA A 210 -46.95 20.05 13.31
C ALA A 210 -45.74 19.23 12.76
N THR A 211 -44.59 19.92 12.67
CA THR A 211 -43.30 19.49 13.26
C THR A 211 -42.48 18.35 12.60
N VAL A 212 -41.49 18.75 11.78
CA VAL A 212 -40.01 18.52 11.91
C VAL A 212 -39.48 17.23 12.60
N HIS A 213 -40.19 16.11 12.57
CA HIS A 213 -39.66 14.87 13.17
C HIS A 213 -39.96 13.60 12.36
N ARG A 214 -39.88 13.70 11.03
CA ARG A 214 -40.11 12.55 10.14
C ARG A 214 -39.20 12.45 8.93
N VAL A 215 -38.01 13.05 8.98
CA VAL A 215 -36.93 12.84 7.99
C VAL A 215 -35.78 11.98 8.55
N TYR A 216 -35.73 11.76 9.86
CA TYR A 216 -34.68 10.93 10.50
C TYR A 216 -34.88 9.42 10.36
N ASN A 217 -36.09 8.91 10.05
CA ASN A 217 -36.37 7.47 10.12
C ASN A 217 -36.33 6.72 8.77
N THR A 218 -35.93 7.36 7.68
CA THR A 218 -35.73 6.67 6.38
C THR A 218 -34.31 6.15 6.19
N TRP A 219 -33.34 6.58 7.01
CA TRP A 219 -31.95 6.08 7.00
C TRP A 219 -31.72 4.84 7.87
N ASN A 220 -32.65 4.51 8.78
CA ASN A 220 -32.54 3.35 9.67
C ASN A 220 -32.64 1.97 8.96
N ASN A 221 -32.93 1.90 7.66
CA ASN A 221 -32.81 0.66 6.88
C ASN A 221 -31.45 0.53 6.17
N GLU A 222 -30.68 1.62 6.04
CA GLU A 222 -29.30 1.62 5.50
C GLU A 222 -28.24 1.60 6.62
N ASP A 223 -28.61 1.91 7.87
CA ASP A 223 -27.75 1.77 9.06
C ASP A 223 -27.25 0.33 9.30
N ASP A 224 -27.91 -0.67 8.71
CA ASP A 224 -27.42 -2.05 8.71
C ASP A 224 -26.20 -2.28 7.78
N LEU A 225 -25.94 -1.37 6.83
CA LEU A 225 -24.84 -1.46 5.85
C LEU A 225 -23.56 -0.77 6.32
N ILE A 226 -23.66 0.42 6.95
CA ILE A 226 -22.50 1.22 7.37
C ILE A 226 -22.27 1.07 8.88
N GLN A 227 -21.53 0.03 9.24
CA GLN A 227 -21.22 -0.32 10.63
C GLN A 227 -19.72 -0.51 10.83
N PHE A 228 -19.22 -0.11 12.00
CA PHE A 228 -17.92 -0.54 12.47
C PHE A 228 -17.91 -2.07 12.69
N THR A 229 -16.77 -2.66 12.37
CA THR A 229 -16.39 -4.03 12.75
C THR A 229 -15.14 -3.96 13.58
N TYR A 230 -15.09 -4.80 14.60
CA TYR A 230 -13.99 -4.91 15.55
C TYR A 230 -13.31 -6.25 15.35
N SER A 231 -11.99 -6.25 15.51
CA SER A 231 -11.19 -7.47 15.42
C SER A 231 -10.02 -7.40 16.38
N ASP A 232 -9.48 -8.57 16.75
CA ASP A 232 -8.27 -8.61 17.56
C ASP A 232 -7.02 -8.16 16.79
N ASN A 233 -7.08 -8.06 15.45
CA ASN A 233 -5.90 -7.85 14.61
C ASN A 233 -5.78 -6.41 14.09
N TYR A 234 -6.90 -5.71 13.89
CA TYR A 234 -6.96 -4.37 13.34
C TYR A 234 -7.82 -3.44 14.22
N PRO A 235 -7.52 -2.14 14.21
CA PRO A 235 -8.43 -1.09 14.68
C PRO A 235 -9.82 -1.18 14.03
N PRO A 236 -10.83 -0.48 14.57
CA PRO A 236 -12.17 -0.47 13.98
C PRO A 236 -12.16 -0.12 12.49
N TYR A 237 -12.95 -0.83 11.70
CA TYR A 237 -13.01 -0.66 10.25
C TYR A 237 -14.40 -0.91 9.69
N MET A 238 -14.61 -0.65 8.39
CA MET A 238 -15.94 -0.80 7.78
C MET A 238 -16.34 -2.27 7.57
N LYS A 239 -17.50 -2.67 8.10
CA LYS A 239 -18.05 -4.03 7.95
C LYS A 239 -18.32 -4.43 6.51
N THR A 240 -19.03 -3.57 5.78
CA THR A 240 -19.44 -3.80 4.39
C THR A 240 -19.32 -2.49 3.64
N ILE A 241 -18.57 -2.52 2.53
CA ILE A 241 -18.39 -1.34 1.68
C ILE A 241 -19.70 -1.05 0.94
N PRO A 242 -20.21 0.20 0.94
CA PRO A 242 -21.36 0.61 0.14
C PRO A 242 -21.19 0.29 -1.33
N VAL A 243 -22.29 0.03 -2.06
CA VAL A 243 -22.21 -0.39 -3.46
C VAL A 243 -21.54 0.66 -4.35
N ASP A 244 -21.80 1.94 -4.08
CA ASP A 244 -21.24 3.05 -4.85
C ASP A 244 -19.72 3.26 -4.60
N ASP A 245 -19.25 2.87 -3.40
CA ASP A 245 -17.83 2.92 -3.00
C ASP A 245 -17.06 1.64 -3.34
N ARG A 246 -17.76 0.57 -3.76
CA ARG A 246 -17.13 -0.65 -4.25
C ARG A 246 -16.49 -0.37 -5.59
N LYS A 247 -15.18 -0.24 -5.59
CA LYS A 247 -14.41 -0.32 -6.82
C LYS A 247 -14.18 -1.79 -7.15
N ASN A 248 -14.40 -2.16 -8.40
CA ASN A 248 -14.01 -3.48 -8.89
C ASN A 248 -12.49 -3.60 -8.72
N PRO A 249 -11.94 -4.71 -8.18
CA PRO A 249 -10.50 -4.92 -8.11
C PRO A 249 -9.77 -4.69 -9.44
N LEU A 250 -10.44 -4.93 -10.58
CA LEU A 250 -9.92 -4.64 -11.94
C LEU A 250 -9.95 -3.14 -12.32
N SER A 251 -10.80 -2.34 -11.66
CA SER A 251 -10.87 -0.87 -11.82
C SER A 251 -10.00 -0.11 -10.83
N ILE A 252 -9.58 -0.77 -9.75
CA ILE A 252 -8.49 -0.32 -8.90
C ILE A 252 -7.23 -0.67 -9.68
N PHE A 253 -6.84 0.25 -10.57
CA PHE A 253 -5.67 0.11 -11.41
C PHE A 253 -4.53 -0.39 -10.52
N ASN A 254 -3.87 -1.48 -10.92
CA ASN A 254 -2.77 -2.12 -10.20
C ASN A 254 -3.08 -2.97 -8.96
N PHE A 255 -4.19 -2.82 -8.23
CA PHE A 255 -4.45 -3.72 -7.09
C PHE A 255 -4.71 -5.16 -7.54
N ALA A 256 -5.40 -5.36 -8.67
CA ALA A 256 -5.55 -6.69 -9.26
C ALA A 256 -4.18 -7.29 -9.65
N SER A 257 -3.30 -6.50 -10.28
CA SER A 257 -1.95 -6.93 -10.62
C SER A 257 -1.09 -7.17 -9.37
N PHE A 258 -1.28 -6.37 -8.32
CA PHE A 258 -0.66 -6.56 -7.02
C PHE A 258 -1.10 -7.89 -6.44
N ALA A 259 -2.42 -8.11 -6.28
CA ALA A 259 -2.98 -9.31 -5.69
C ALA A 259 -2.65 -10.56 -6.52
N GLU A 260 -2.64 -10.48 -7.84
CA GLU A 260 -2.29 -11.59 -8.73
C GLU A 260 -0.79 -11.93 -8.67
N THR A 261 0.09 -10.95 -8.84
CA THR A 261 1.55 -11.14 -8.77
C THR A 261 1.95 -11.67 -7.40
N THR A 262 1.35 -11.08 -6.37
CA THR A 262 1.59 -11.44 -4.99
C THR A 262 1.02 -12.83 -4.67
N ALA A 263 -0.22 -13.14 -5.07
CA ALA A 263 -0.78 -14.49 -4.91
C ALA A 263 0.06 -15.55 -5.65
N LEU A 264 0.57 -15.26 -6.84
CA LEU A 264 1.46 -16.18 -7.56
C LEU A 264 2.80 -16.38 -6.84
N LEU A 265 3.40 -15.32 -6.26
CA LEU A 265 4.60 -15.43 -5.42
C LEU A 265 4.36 -16.23 -4.13
N PHE A 266 3.13 -16.30 -3.64
CA PHE A 266 2.76 -17.01 -2.41
C PHE A 266 2.26 -18.44 -2.61
N ILE A 267 1.48 -18.69 -3.67
CA ILE A 267 0.73 -19.93 -3.86
C ILE A 267 1.38 -20.82 -4.92
N GLN A 268 1.98 -20.23 -5.97
CA GLN A 268 2.57 -20.99 -7.09
C GLN A 268 3.97 -20.48 -7.47
N PRO A 269 4.92 -20.42 -6.53
CA PRO A 269 6.24 -19.85 -6.78
C PRO A 269 6.97 -20.56 -7.94
N ASN A 270 6.82 -21.88 -8.08
CA ASN A 270 7.46 -22.67 -9.14
C ASN A 270 7.02 -22.25 -10.57
N LEU A 271 5.80 -21.74 -10.73
CA LEU A 271 5.26 -21.34 -12.03
C LEU A 271 5.92 -20.04 -12.54
N LEU A 272 6.20 -19.11 -11.63
CA LEU A 272 6.87 -17.85 -11.94
C LEU A 272 8.38 -17.89 -11.73
N TRP A 273 8.91 -18.86 -10.98
CA TRP A 273 10.34 -18.93 -10.66
C TRP A 273 11.20 -18.92 -11.92
N SER A 274 10.83 -19.68 -12.95
CA SER A 274 11.55 -19.69 -14.23
C SER A 274 11.59 -18.32 -14.93
N LYS A 275 10.59 -17.45 -14.72
CA LYS A 275 10.49 -16.10 -15.30
C LYS A 275 11.10 -15.02 -14.43
N LEU A 276 11.00 -15.15 -13.11
CA LEU A 276 11.41 -14.13 -12.13
C LEU A 276 12.77 -14.41 -11.48
N ARG A 277 13.34 -15.62 -11.60
CA ARG A 277 14.65 -15.96 -11.01
C ARG A 277 15.72 -14.95 -11.39
N ASN A 278 15.71 -14.49 -12.63
CA ASN A 278 16.71 -13.54 -13.13
C ASN A 278 16.51 -12.10 -12.62
N LEU A 279 15.43 -11.81 -11.87
CA LEU A 279 15.14 -10.49 -11.28
C LEU A 279 15.64 -10.35 -9.84
N ALA A 280 15.94 -11.46 -9.16
CA ALA A 280 16.60 -11.46 -7.87
C ALA A 280 18.04 -11.96 -8.03
N PRO A 281 19.00 -11.41 -7.27
CA PRO A 281 20.31 -12.03 -7.17
C PRO A 281 20.16 -13.40 -6.50
N ASP A 282 20.85 -14.41 -7.04
CA ASP A 282 20.87 -15.76 -6.50
C ASP A 282 22.30 -16.23 -6.19
N GLN A 283 22.42 -17.39 -5.55
CA GLN A 283 23.72 -17.97 -5.19
C GLN A 283 24.60 -18.34 -6.39
N MET A 284 24.05 -18.40 -7.60
CA MET A 284 24.76 -18.73 -8.84
C MET A 284 25.45 -17.51 -9.48
N MET A 285 25.31 -16.32 -8.88
CA MET A 285 26.13 -15.15 -9.22
C MET A 285 27.62 -15.52 -9.18
N LEU A 286 28.32 -15.33 -10.30
CA LEU A 286 29.71 -15.72 -10.50
C LEU A 286 30.69 -15.04 -9.53
N ASP A 287 30.34 -13.85 -9.04
CA ASP A 287 31.07 -13.09 -8.01
C ASP A 287 30.08 -12.72 -6.89
N LYS A 288 30.42 -13.03 -5.64
CA LYS A 288 29.59 -12.77 -4.45
C LYS A 288 30.07 -11.49 -3.77
N SER A 289 29.84 -10.36 -4.41
CA SER A 289 30.22 -9.03 -3.91
C SER A 289 29.03 -8.07 -3.96
N MET A 290 29.04 -7.03 -3.14
CA MET A 290 28.06 -5.94 -3.23
C MET A 290 28.11 -5.26 -4.60
N ARG A 291 29.30 -5.18 -5.19
CA ARG A 291 29.49 -4.72 -6.59
C ARG A 291 28.76 -5.59 -7.60
N SER A 292 28.70 -6.91 -7.40
CA SER A 292 27.96 -7.78 -8.32
C SER A 292 26.45 -7.57 -8.20
N ILE A 293 25.93 -7.30 -6.99
CA ILE A 293 24.53 -6.90 -6.76
C ILE A 293 24.22 -5.55 -7.44
N GLU A 294 25.09 -4.54 -7.29
CA GLU A 294 24.95 -3.25 -7.96
C GLU A 294 24.96 -3.40 -9.49
N ALA A 295 25.88 -4.20 -10.03
CA ALA A 295 25.98 -4.49 -11.46
C ALA A 295 24.75 -5.26 -11.97
N HIS A 296 24.21 -6.17 -11.15
CA HIS A 296 22.98 -6.88 -11.46
C HIS A 296 21.78 -5.93 -11.54
N ASN A 297 21.61 -5.05 -10.55
CA ASN A 297 20.58 -4.00 -10.57
C ASN A 297 20.72 -3.14 -11.84
N PHE A 298 21.93 -2.63 -12.13
CA PHE A 298 22.18 -1.82 -13.32
C PHE A 298 21.81 -2.55 -14.62
N ARG A 299 22.15 -3.84 -14.73
CA ARG A 299 21.80 -4.68 -15.88
C ARG A 299 20.28 -4.79 -16.04
N LEU A 300 19.54 -5.07 -14.96
CA LEU A 300 18.08 -5.18 -15.00
C LEU A 300 17.41 -3.87 -15.41
N HIS A 301 17.88 -2.72 -14.89
CA HIS A 301 17.40 -1.40 -15.33
C HIS A 301 17.65 -1.15 -16.82
N THR A 302 18.81 -1.57 -17.32
CA THR A 302 19.15 -1.44 -18.73
C THR A 302 18.25 -2.31 -19.60
N GLU A 303 18.04 -3.56 -19.21
CA GLU A 303 17.17 -4.51 -19.91
C GLU A 303 15.71 -4.05 -19.91
N ALA A 304 15.18 -3.60 -18.77
CA ALA A 304 13.82 -3.08 -18.66
C ALA A 304 13.58 -1.87 -19.57
N ARG A 305 14.52 -0.92 -19.62
CA ARG A 305 14.44 0.24 -20.53
C ARG A 305 14.54 -0.15 -22.00
N LEU A 306 15.35 -1.14 -22.34
CA LEU A 306 15.43 -1.66 -23.71
C LEU A 306 14.14 -2.35 -24.13
N ARG A 307 13.55 -3.18 -23.25
CA ARG A 307 12.23 -3.81 -23.48
C ARG A 307 11.14 -2.77 -23.67
N ALA A 308 11.11 -1.74 -22.84
CA ALA A 308 10.12 -0.67 -22.92
C ALA A 308 10.19 0.16 -24.22
N LYS A 309 11.36 0.20 -24.89
CA LYS A 309 11.48 0.82 -26.23
C LYS A 309 10.77 0.01 -27.32
N THR A 310 10.75 -1.31 -27.19
CA THR A 310 10.12 -2.23 -28.16
C THR A 310 8.65 -2.53 -27.84
N ASP A 311 8.29 -2.54 -26.55
CA ASP A 311 6.93 -2.72 -26.06
C ASP A 311 6.69 -1.79 -24.87
N PRO A 312 5.97 -0.68 -25.05
CA PRO A 312 5.66 0.26 -23.97
C PRO A 312 4.92 -0.35 -22.77
N ASN A 313 4.29 -1.53 -22.93
CA ASN A 313 3.60 -2.24 -21.85
C ASN A 313 4.52 -3.16 -21.04
N ALA A 314 5.78 -3.34 -21.46
CA ALA A 314 6.76 -4.20 -20.77
C ALA A 314 7.48 -3.49 -19.61
N ARG A 315 6.83 -2.52 -18.93
CA ARG A 315 7.38 -1.82 -17.78
C ARG A 315 7.27 -2.69 -16.52
N ASP A 316 8.39 -2.89 -15.83
CA ASP A 316 8.48 -3.63 -14.57
C ASP A 316 9.14 -2.76 -13.48
N MET A 317 9.40 -3.35 -12.31
CA MET A 317 10.04 -2.65 -11.19
C MET A 317 11.45 -2.11 -11.48
N TYR A 318 12.08 -2.48 -12.59
CA TYR A 318 13.39 -1.96 -13.01
C TYR A 318 13.28 -0.94 -14.14
N PHE A 319 12.07 -0.59 -14.60
CA PHE A 319 11.87 0.50 -15.55
C PHE A 319 12.20 1.85 -14.92
N SER A 320 11.58 2.14 -13.78
CA SER A 320 11.79 3.36 -12.97
C SER A 320 13.07 3.23 -12.16
N LYS A 321 13.83 4.32 -12.02
CA LYS A 321 15.11 4.36 -11.28
C LYS A 321 14.90 3.96 -9.80
N ASN A 322 15.94 3.37 -9.21
CA ASN A 322 16.06 3.18 -7.77
C ASN A 322 17.41 3.70 -7.27
N VAL A 323 17.55 3.81 -5.94
CA VAL A 323 18.75 4.35 -5.28
C VAL A 323 20.01 3.55 -5.60
N GLY A 324 19.88 2.25 -5.88
CA GLY A 324 21.00 1.37 -6.26
C GLY A 324 21.63 1.66 -7.63
N LEU A 325 21.11 2.63 -8.39
CA LEU A 325 21.79 3.17 -9.58
C LEU A 325 22.84 4.23 -9.24
N ARG A 326 22.81 4.77 -8.02
CA ARG A 326 23.83 5.71 -7.53
C ARG A 326 25.09 4.95 -7.14
N ARG A 327 26.25 5.58 -7.27
CA ARG A 327 27.54 4.97 -6.85
C ARG A 327 27.84 5.17 -5.36
N ASP A 328 27.09 6.04 -4.70
CA ASP A 328 27.29 6.53 -3.34
C ASP A 328 26.11 6.21 -2.41
N TRP A 329 25.19 5.32 -2.83
CA TRP A 329 23.96 4.99 -2.08
C TRP A 329 24.21 4.56 -0.63
N TYR A 330 25.39 3.97 -0.36
CA TYR A 330 25.80 3.48 0.95
C TYR A 330 26.46 4.55 1.84
N THR A 331 26.63 5.77 1.36
CA THR A 331 27.33 6.83 2.12
C THR A 331 26.51 7.33 3.30
N ASP A 332 27.18 7.99 4.24
CA ASP A 332 26.59 8.65 5.40
C ASP A 332 25.68 9.81 4.96
N THR A 333 26.06 10.54 3.92
CA THR A 333 25.25 11.60 3.30
C THR A 333 23.90 11.06 2.80
N VAL A 334 23.90 10.02 1.97
CA VAL A 334 22.65 9.46 1.42
C VAL A 334 21.79 8.80 2.50
N PHE A 335 22.41 8.16 3.49
CA PHE A 335 21.69 7.57 4.63
C PHE A 335 21.03 8.65 5.53
N GLY A 336 21.76 9.72 5.82
CA GLY A 336 21.24 10.86 6.58
C GLY A 336 20.13 11.57 5.82
N GLN A 337 20.31 11.82 4.52
CA GLN A 337 19.31 12.48 3.68
C GLN A 337 17.97 11.73 3.62
N GLN A 338 17.99 10.38 3.69
CA GLN A 338 16.77 9.57 3.75
C GLN A 338 15.89 9.88 4.99
N GLN A 339 16.44 10.41 6.08
CA GLN A 339 15.64 10.82 7.25
C GLN A 339 14.83 12.10 6.98
N PHE A 340 15.21 12.88 5.96
CA PHE A 340 14.56 14.13 5.58
C PHE A 340 13.71 14.01 4.31
N THR A 341 14.12 13.19 3.34
CA THR A 341 13.46 13.08 2.04
C THR A 341 13.24 11.63 1.58
N GLY A 342 13.45 10.66 2.47
CA GLY A 342 13.14 9.24 2.21
C GLY A 342 11.66 8.91 2.36
N THR A 343 11.35 7.62 2.53
CA THR A 343 9.95 7.16 2.67
C THR A 343 9.35 7.44 4.04
N ASN A 344 10.18 7.70 5.06
CA ASN A 344 9.74 8.08 6.40
C ASN A 344 10.41 9.39 6.85
N PRO A 345 9.99 10.53 6.31
CA PRO A 345 10.56 11.83 6.66
C PRO A 345 9.91 12.44 7.92
N THR A 346 9.15 11.66 8.69
CA THR A 346 8.19 12.16 9.70
C THR A 346 8.51 11.81 11.14
N THR A 347 9.56 11.01 11.40
CA THR A 347 9.78 10.42 12.72
C THR A 347 11.10 10.81 13.37
N ILE A 348 12.03 11.43 12.63
CA ILE A 348 13.24 11.97 13.23
C ILE A 348 12.89 13.13 14.17
N THR A 349 13.48 13.14 15.36
CA THR A 349 13.20 14.14 16.42
C THR A 349 14.47 14.70 17.03
N LEU A 350 14.41 15.89 17.60
CA LEU A 350 15.50 16.44 18.41
C LEU A 350 15.75 15.49 19.59
N ALA A 351 17.01 15.07 19.76
CA ALA A 351 17.37 14.13 20.82
C ALA A 351 17.03 14.71 22.19
N SER A 352 16.40 13.90 23.04
CA SER A 352 16.17 14.24 24.44
C SER A 352 17.49 14.26 25.22
N SER A 353 17.47 14.82 26.45
CA SER A 353 18.64 14.73 27.34
C SER A 353 19.03 13.29 27.62
N ARG A 354 18.04 12.40 27.81
CA ARG A 354 18.26 10.96 28.01
C ARG A 354 19.13 10.37 26.89
N TRP A 355 18.75 10.57 25.63
CA TRP A 355 19.51 10.00 24.52
C TRP A 355 20.92 10.57 24.43
N ARG A 356 21.07 11.89 24.64
CA ARG A 356 22.41 12.50 24.67
C ARG A 356 23.28 11.92 25.78
N ASP A 357 22.75 11.75 26.99
CA ASP A 357 23.51 11.24 28.15
C ASP A 357 23.89 9.76 27.97
N GLU A 358 22.99 8.94 27.42
CA GLU A 358 23.26 7.55 27.09
C GLU A 358 24.37 7.41 26.04
N PHE A 359 24.30 8.15 24.93
CA PHE A 359 25.35 8.13 23.90
C PHE A 359 26.65 8.81 24.36
N MET A 360 26.59 9.77 25.27
CA MET A 360 27.78 10.35 25.90
C MET A 360 28.50 9.28 26.74
N SER A 361 27.76 8.46 27.49
CA SER A 361 28.31 7.33 28.24
C SER A 361 28.99 6.31 27.31
N VAL A 362 28.36 6.00 26.16
CA VAL A 362 28.97 5.15 25.12
C VAL A 362 30.25 5.78 24.56
N SER A 363 30.27 7.09 24.30
CA SER A 363 31.46 7.79 23.82
C SER A 363 32.63 7.73 24.79
N HIS A 364 32.36 7.86 26.10
CA HIS A 364 33.37 7.69 27.14
C HIS A 364 33.90 6.25 27.20
N ALA A 365 33.00 5.26 27.20
CA ALA A 365 33.38 3.85 27.25
C ALA A 365 34.23 3.41 26.05
N GLN A 366 33.99 4.01 24.87
CA GLN A 366 34.76 3.73 23.65
C GLN A 366 35.96 4.67 23.43
N GLY A 367 36.23 5.61 24.34
CA GLY A 367 37.34 6.57 24.23
C GLY A 367 37.19 7.62 23.12
N ARG A 368 35.96 7.91 22.68
CA ARG A 368 35.63 8.85 21.60
C ARG A 368 35.34 10.25 22.13
N THR A 369 36.40 10.92 22.58
CA THR A 369 36.35 12.29 23.15
C THR A 369 35.86 13.36 22.15
N ASP A 370 36.10 13.13 20.86
CA ASP A 370 35.57 13.91 19.73
C ASP A 370 34.03 13.90 19.71
N VAL A 371 33.43 12.71 19.85
CA VAL A 371 31.97 12.55 19.92
C VAL A 371 31.42 13.17 21.22
N THR A 372 32.06 12.93 22.37
CA THR A 372 31.67 13.55 23.65
C THR A 372 31.60 15.07 23.54
N LYS A 373 32.62 15.68 22.93
CA LYS A 373 32.70 17.13 22.73
C LYS A 373 31.54 17.62 21.86
N LEU A 374 31.29 16.96 20.73
CA LEU A 374 30.21 17.32 19.81
C LEU A 374 28.82 17.23 20.47
N LEU A 375 28.55 16.17 21.24
CA LEU A 375 27.28 16.00 21.95
C LEU A 375 27.05 17.08 23.02
N THR A 376 28.14 17.64 23.57
CA THR A 376 28.09 18.71 24.57
C THR A 376 27.89 20.08 23.92
N GLU A 377 28.64 20.38 22.86
CA GLU A 377 28.67 21.71 22.22
C GLU A 377 27.48 21.95 21.28
N SER A 378 26.95 20.89 20.65
CA SER A 378 25.89 20.97 19.63
C SER A 378 24.54 20.44 20.12
N SER A 379 24.23 20.48 21.43
CA SER A 379 23.07 19.79 22.02
C SER A 379 21.71 20.11 21.38
N GLY A 380 21.55 21.33 20.83
CA GLY A 380 20.34 21.78 20.12
C GLY A 380 20.26 21.33 18.65
N ASN A 381 21.28 20.63 18.15
CA ASN A 381 21.42 20.16 16.78
C ASN A 381 21.62 18.64 16.70
N ILE A 382 21.45 17.93 17.81
CA ILE A 382 21.52 16.47 17.84
C ILE A 382 20.12 15.90 17.70
N TYR A 383 19.91 15.07 16.69
CA TYR A 383 18.65 14.43 16.37
C TYR A 383 18.76 12.91 16.58
N VAL A 384 17.62 12.27 16.79
CA VAL A 384 17.52 10.83 17.00
C VAL A 384 16.40 10.25 16.15
N GLN A 385 16.69 9.09 15.57
CA GLN A 385 15.72 8.18 15.01
C GLN A 385 15.60 6.99 15.97
N ASP A 386 14.43 6.83 16.60
CA ASP A 386 14.23 5.97 17.76
C ASP A 386 13.22 4.85 17.48
N TYR A 387 13.69 3.61 17.50
CA TYR A 387 12.86 2.40 17.39
C TYR A 387 12.97 1.50 18.63
N SER A 388 13.38 2.06 19.78
CA SER A 388 13.54 1.33 21.04
C SER A 388 12.22 0.83 21.65
N ASP A 389 11.08 1.33 21.19
CA ASP A 389 9.73 0.93 21.62
C ASP A 389 9.27 -0.40 21.03
N TYR A 390 9.99 -1.02 20.10
CA TYR A 390 9.51 -2.22 19.39
C TYR A 390 9.31 -3.40 20.34
N ARG A 391 10.32 -3.69 21.16
CA ARG A 391 10.28 -4.78 22.15
C ARG A 391 9.13 -4.64 23.15
N PRO A 392 8.98 -3.52 23.88
CA PRO A 392 7.86 -3.37 24.79
C PRO A 392 6.50 -3.36 24.05
N THR A 393 6.44 -2.82 22.83
CA THR A 393 5.21 -2.81 22.02
C THR A 393 4.71 -4.23 21.71
N VAL A 394 5.62 -5.16 21.41
CA VAL A 394 5.26 -6.53 21.01
C VAL A 394 5.48 -7.56 22.12
N GLY A 395 5.74 -7.10 23.36
CA GLY A 395 5.86 -7.94 24.55
C GLY A 395 7.11 -8.82 24.58
N LEU A 396 8.22 -8.38 23.99
CA LEU A 396 9.51 -9.08 24.02
C LEU A 396 10.38 -8.60 25.18
N SER A 397 11.11 -9.52 25.80
CA SER A 397 12.12 -9.20 26.81
C SER A 397 13.42 -8.70 26.16
N PRO A 398 14.33 -8.06 26.93
CA PRO A 398 15.66 -7.70 26.45
C PRO A 398 16.47 -8.89 25.93
N GLU A 399 16.28 -10.08 26.48
CA GLU A 399 17.07 -11.27 26.14
C GLU A 399 16.66 -11.88 24.81
N ASP A 400 15.39 -11.76 24.43
CA ASP A 400 14.83 -12.33 23.21
C ASP A 400 15.43 -11.70 21.95
N ASP A 401 15.57 -12.48 20.87
CA ASP A 401 15.85 -11.93 19.54
C ASP A 401 14.51 -11.65 18.83
N ILE A 402 14.44 -10.55 18.07
CA ILE A 402 13.29 -10.27 17.20
C ILE A 402 13.44 -11.16 15.97
N VAL A 403 12.90 -12.39 16.00
CA VAL A 403 13.09 -13.37 14.94
C VAL A 403 11.84 -14.18 14.63
N CYS A 404 11.57 -14.37 13.34
CA CYS A 404 10.48 -15.22 12.85
C CYS A 404 10.93 -15.92 11.56
N GLN A 405 10.84 -17.25 11.51
CA GLN A 405 11.15 -18.05 10.32
C GLN A 405 12.52 -17.73 9.67
N GLY A 406 13.55 -17.46 10.49
CA GLY A 406 14.90 -17.13 10.01
C GLY A 406 15.07 -15.68 9.51
N ARG A 407 14.06 -14.82 9.66
CA ARG A 407 14.12 -13.38 9.45
C ARG A 407 14.33 -12.68 10.78
N TYR A 408 15.32 -11.82 10.87
CA TYR A 408 15.70 -11.08 12.07
C TYR A 408 15.31 -9.60 11.91
N GLY A 409 14.49 -9.10 12.82
CA GLY A 409 14.17 -7.70 12.97
C GLY A 409 15.23 -6.95 13.78
N CYS A 410 15.09 -5.63 13.84
CA CYS A 410 15.97 -4.73 14.59
C CYS A 410 15.10 -3.74 15.39
N SER A 411 15.56 -3.35 16.58
CA SER A 411 15.01 -2.25 17.39
C SER A 411 16.05 -1.13 17.49
N ALA A 412 16.43 -0.57 16.33
CA ALA A 412 17.60 0.29 16.24
C ALA A 412 17.38 1.68 16.87
N VAL A 413 18.48 2.34 17.27
CA VAL A 413 18.48 3.76 17.64
C VAL A 413 19.66 4.42 16.95
N ALA A 414 19.41 5.49 16.19
CA ALA A 414 20.44 6.22 15.45
C ALA A 414 20.48 7.69 15.85
N LEU A 415 21.68 8.18 16.16
CA LEU A 415 21.93 9.56 16.52
C LEU A 415 22.55 10.31 15.33
N PHE A 416 22.10 11.54 15.11
CA PHE A 416 22.54 12.39 14.00
C PHE A 416 22.91 13.79 14.49
N HIS A 417 23.82 14.45 13.78
CA HIS A 417 24.13 15.86 13.95
C HIS A 417 23.65 16.61 12.72
N LEU A 418 22.76 17.59 12.91
CA LEU A 418 22.38 18.52 11.86
C LEU A 418 23.38 19.66 11.82
N GLU A 419 24.27 19.62 10.84
CA GLU A 419 25.31 20.63 10.63
C GLU A 419 24.70 21.97 10.23
N PRO A 420 25.34 23.12 10.57
CA PRO A 420 24.87 24.45 10.17
C PRO A 420 24.68 24.60 8.66
N GLU A 421 25.49 23.88 7.90
CA GLU A 421 25.46 23.82 6.44
C GLU A 421 24.30 22.99 5.91
N GLY A 422 23.52 22.30 6.76
CA GLY A 422 22.28 21.61 6.40
C GLY A 422 22.40 20.10 6.23
N GLN A 423 23.60 19.52 6.32
CA GLN A 423 23.79 18.07 6.24
C GLN A 423 23.42 17.39 7.55
N LEU A 424 22.65 16.31 7.46
CA LEU A 424 22.29 15.48 8.61
C LEU A 424 23.25 14.29 8.71
N HIS A 425 24.31 14.42 9.50
CA HIS A 425 25.38 13.43 9.59
C HIS A 425 25.11 12.36 10.68
N PRO A 426 25.13 11.06 10.36
CA PRO A 426 24.93 9.99 11.36
C PRO A 426 26.16 9.83 12.26
N LEU A 427 25.98 9.90 13.58
CA LEU A 427 27.04 9.85 14.58
C LEU A 427 27.20 8.51 15.28
N ALA A 428 26.09 7.85 15.60
CA ALA A 428 26.08 6.65 16.42
C ALA A 428 24.87 5.78 16.10
N ILE A 429 25.04 4.46 16.17
CA ILE A 429 23.96 3.51 15.94
C ILE A 429 24.01 2.41 17.01
N VAL A 430 22.85 2.11 17.56
CA VAL A 430 22.55 0.87 18.28
C VAL A 430 21.74 0.00 17.31
N PRO A 431 22.25 -1.13 16.80
CA PRO A 431 21.50 -1.97 15.86
C PRO A 431 20.22 -2.59 16.45
N ASP A 432 20.24 -2.92 17.75
CA ASP A 432 19.11 -3.46 18.51
C ASP A 432 19.22 -3.02 19.96
N TYR A 433 18.30 -2.14 20.38
CA TYR A 433 18.26 -1.61 21.73
C TYR A 433 17.50 -2.57 22.65
N LYS A 434 18.19 -3.03 23.70
CA LYS A 434 17.72 -4.00 24.70
C LYS A 434 17.56 -3.32 26.05
N ASP A 435 16.59 -2.42 26.16
CA ASP A 435 16.24 -1.60 27.36
C ASP A 435 17.31 -0.61 27.86
N SER A 436 18.61 -0.87 27.65
CA SER A 436 19.70 0.01 28.04
C SER A 436 20.92 -0.13 27.14
N MET A 437 21.78 0.89 27.10
CA MET A 437 23.06 0.84 26.40
C MET A 437 24.00 -0.27 26.90
N GLY A 438 23.88 -0.69 28.17
CA GLY A 438 24.75 -1.72 28.75
C GLY A 438 24.47 -3.13 28.20
N GLU A 439 23.21 -3.40 27.87
CA GLU A 439 22.75 -4.67 27.30
C GLU A 439 22.71 -4.64 25.76
N SER A 440 23.02 -3.49 25.16
CA SER A 440 22.95 -3.26 23.72
C SER A 440 24.34 -3.13 23.10
N VAL A 441 24.44 -3.41 21.80
CA VAL A 441 25.67 -3.12 21.03
C VAL A 441 25.55 -1.71 20.45
N ALA A 442 26.48 -0.82 20.76
CA ALA A 442 26.52 0.53 20.19
C ALA A 442 27.82 0.75 19.41
N ILE A 443 27.73 1.27 18.18
CA ILE A 443 28.87 1.63 17.34
C ILE A 443 28.84 3.15 17.07
N LEU A 444 30.01 3.79 17.19
CA LEU A 444 30.20 5.20 16.88
C LEU A 444 30.83 5.33 15.50
N ASN A 445 30.31 6.26 14.70
CA ASN A 445 30.84 6.55 13.38
C ASN A 445 32.31 6.99 13.50
N ARG A 446 33.17 6.50 12.59
CA ARG A 446 34.57 6.92 12.50
C ARG A 446 34.68 8.37 12.02
N ARG A 447 33.68 8.85 11.27
CA ARG A 447 33.55 10.22 10.76
C ARG A 447 32.61 11.00 11.68
N ILE A 448 33.01 12.18 12.13
CA ILE A 448 32.22 12.99 13.08
C ILE A 448 31.44 14.13 12.42
N ALA A 449 31.70 14.40 11.14
CA ALA A 449 31.02 15.39 10.32
C ALA A 449 31.06 14.96 8.85
N SER A 450 30.21 15.58 8.02
CA SER A 450 30.01 15.25 6.61
C SER A 450 31.25 15.50 5.73
N ASP A 451 32.12 16.44 6.12
CA ASP A 451 33.34 16.79 5.39
C ASP A 451 34.55 15.90 5.74
N VAL A 452 34.44 15.05 6.76
CA VAL A 452 35.51 14.14 7.19
C VAL A 452 35.59 12.96 6.23
N LYS A 453 36.62 12.97 5.38
CA LYS A 453 36.83 11.91 4.38
C LYS A 453 37.19 10.57 5.00
N GLY A 454 36.66 9.49 4.42
CA GLY A 454 37.02 8.11 4.76
C GLY A 454 36.58 7.12 3.68
N ASN A 455 37.08 5.89 3.74
CA ASN A 455 36.59 4.81 2.88
C ASN A 455 35.28 4.25 3.43
N GLU A 456 34.15 4.85 3.06
CA GLU A 456 32.82 4.41 3.48
C GLU A 456 32.38 3.10 2.83
N TYR A 457 32.92 2.78 1.64
CA TYR A 457 32.55 1.56 0.91
C TYR A 457 32.96 0.31 1.68
N GLU A 458 34.18 0.28 2.21
CA GLU A 458 34.75 -0.85 2.96
C GLU A 458 34.48 -0.78 4.48
N ASP A 459 33.70 0.20 4.95
CA ASP A 459 33.34 0.34 6.36
C ASP A 459 32.16 -0.60 6.72
N TRP A 460 32.35 -1.90 6.49
CA TRP A 460 31.31 -2.94 6.62
C TRP A 460 30.61 -3.00 7.98
N PRO A 461 31.31 -2.84 9.13
CA PRO A 461 30.64 -2.74 10.43
C PRO A 461 29.63 -1.59 10.48
N TRP A 462 30.00 -0.43 9.93
CA TRP A 462 29.14 0.74 9.91
C TRP A 462 28.00 0.60 8.88
N ARG A 463 28.28 0.03 7.70
CA ARG A 463 27.25 -0.28 6.70
C ARG A 463 26.21 -1.26 7.24
N TYR A 464 26.64 -2.30 7.97
CA TYR A 464 25.72 -3.22 8.65
C TYR A 464 24.86 -2.49 9.67
N ALA A 465 25.44 -1.62 10.50
CA ALA A 465 24.69 -0.84 11.48
C ALA A 465 23.63 0.06 10.82
N LYS A 466 23.97 0.75 9.72
CA LYS A 466 23.01 1.52 8.91
C LYS A 466 21.89 0.64 8.34
N MET A 467 22.23 -0.57 7.89
CA MET A 467 21.25 -1.54 7.40
C MET A 467 20.27 -1.97 8.52
N CYS A 468 20.72 -2.14 9.77
CA CYS A 468 19.82 -2.39 10.90
C CYS A 468 18.84 -1.24 11.17
N VAL A 469 19.31 0.01 11.05
CA VAL A 469 18.41 1.19 11.13
C VAL A 469 17.37 1.14 10.03
N GLN A 470 17.75 0.75 8.81
CA GLN A 470 16.83 0.64 7.67
C GLN A 470 15.82 -0.50 7.84
N VAL A 471 16.19 -1.62 8.47
CA VAL A 471 15.26 -2.69 8.86
C VAL A 471 14.22 -2.18 9.86
N SER A 472 14.67 -1.46 10.89
CA SER A 472 13.73 -0.85 11.85
C SER A 472 12.85 0.19 11.18
N ASP A 473 13.43 1.06 10.34
CA ASP A 473 12.69 2.10 9.64
C ASP A 473 11.67 1.52 8.66
N TRP A 474 11.98 0.43 7.96
CA TRP A 474 11.02 -0.26 7.11
C TRP A 474 9.76 -0.67 7.89
N LEU A 475 9.93 -1.27 9.08
CA LEU A 475 8.79 -1.68 9.90
C LEU A 475 7.97 -0.48 10.39
N ARG A 476 8.62 0.60 10.88
CA ARG A 476 7.92 1.82 11.31
C ARG A 476 7.18 2.44 10.15
N HIS A 477 7.89 2.60 9.03
CA HIS A 477 7.40 3.24 7.82
C HIS A 477 6.19 2.50 7.28
N GLU A 478 6.30 1.23 6.95
CA GLU A 478 5.22 0.50 6.27
C GLU A 478 4.03 0.24 7.20
N VAL A 479 4.28 -0.15 8.46
CA VAL A 479 3.20 -0.58 9.34
C VAL A 479 2.58 0.58 10.12
N ALA A 480 3.39 1.49 10.68
CA ALA A 480 2.85 2.60 11.46
C ALA A 480 2.55 3.82 10.60
N ILE A 481 3.52 4.33 9.86
CA ILE A 481 3.39 5.63 9.17
C ILE A 481 2.53 5.52 7.91
N HIS A 482 2.72 4.48 7.11
CA HIS A 482 1.98 4.27 5.88
C HIS A 482 0.63 3.61 6.20
N LEU A 483 0.61 2.34 6.61
CA LEU A 483 -0.64 1.62 6.83
C LEU A 483 -1.53 2.24 7.92
N VAL A 484 -1.02 2.45 9.14
CA VAL A 484 -1.88 2.91 10.24
C VAL A 484 -2.22 4.38 10.13
N ASN A 485 -1.21 5.26 10.08
CA ASN A 485 -1.39 6.71 10.16
C ASN A 485 -2.03 7.32 8.90
N THR A 486 -2.13 6.56 7.80
CA THR A 486 -2.91 6.98 6.62
C THR A 486 -4.15 6.12 6.42
N HIS A 487 -3.99 4.86 6.00
CA HIS A 487 -5.14 4.03 5.62
C HIS A 487 -6.12 3.76 6.76
N LEU A 488 -5.65 3.25 7.91
CA LEU A 488 -6.56 2.74 8.95
C LEU A 488 -7.19 3.87 9.77
N VAL A 489 -6.44 4.94 10.03
CA VAL A 489 -6.99 6.14 10.65
C VAL A 489 -8.02 6.81 9.74
N GLU A 490 -7.73 6.97 8.44
CA GLU A 490 -8.67 7.57 7.49
C GLU A 490 -9.96 6.74 7.34
N GLU A 491 -9.87 5.40 7.36
CA GLU A 491 -11.07 4.56 7.30
C GLU A 491 -12.03 4.77 8.47
N VAL A 492 -11.51 5.03 9.68
CA VAL A 492 -12.36 5.36 10.82
C VAL A 492 -13.10 6.69 10.60
N ILE A 493 -12.41 7.68 10.03
CA ILE A 493 -13.01 8.96 9.67
C ILE A 493 -14.11 8.78 8.62
N ILE A 494 -13.85 7.98 7.58
CA ILE A 494 -14.83 7.67 6.54
C ILE A 494 -16.09 7.06 7.19
N VAL A 495 -15.93 5.98 7.97
CA VAL A 495 -17.07 5.27 8.57
C VAL A 495 -17.88 6.20 9.49
N ALA A 496 -17.21 6.99 10.35
CA ALA A 496 -17.89 7.93 11.24
C ALA A 496 -18.61 9.04 10.45
N ALA A 497 -18.00 9.55 9.38
CA ALA A 497 -18.61 10.58 8.55
C ALA A 497 -19.90 10.08 7.88
N TYR A 498 -19.91 8.89 7.28
CA TYR A 498 -21.13 8.30 6.71
C TYR A 498 -22.24 8.07 7.74
N ARG A 499 -21.88 7.82 9.01
CA ARG A 499 -22.83 7.53 10.09
C ARG A 499 -23.40 8.79 10.75
N CYS A 500 -22.64 9.89 10.77
CA CYS A 500 -22.98 11.08 11.55
C CYS A 500 -23.25 12.32 10.69
N LEU A 501 -22.65 12.40 9.50
CA LEU A 501 -22.77 13.56 8.60
C LEU A 501 -23.67 13.19 7.42
N GLY A 502 -24.82 13.87 7.30
CA GLY A 502 -25.69 13.67 6.13
C GLY A 502 -24.97 14.01 4.80
N PRO A 503 -25.36 13.43 3.65
CA PRO A 503 -24.67 13.65 2.36
C PRO A 503 -24.71 15.10 1.84
N ASN A 504 -25.57 15.93 2.43
CA ASN A 504 -25.65 17.37 2.13
C ASN A 504 -24.86 18.24 3.11
N HIS A 505 -24.34 17.66 4.19
CA HIS A 505 -23.55 18.36 5.20
C HIS A 505 -22.25 18.88 4.56
N ILE A 506 -21.86 20.11 4.89
CA ILE A 506 -20.72 20.76 4.22
C ILE A 506 -19.42 19.97 4.38
N ILE A 507 -19.19 19.40 5.57
CA ILE A 507 -17.98 18.61 5.87
C ILE A 507 -17.98 17.31 5.06
N PHE A 508 -19.11 16.62 4.94
CA PHE A 508 -19.19 15.40 4.14
C PHE A 508 -18.82 15.70 2.68
N ARG A 509 -19.42 16.73 2.09
CA ARG A 509 -19.15 17.13 0.70
C ARG A 509 -17.71 17.60 0.47
N LEU A 510 -17.07 18.14 1.49
CA LEU A 510 -15.69 18.59 1.42
C LEU A 510 -14.72 17.40 1.48
N LEU A 511 -15.03 16.36 2.26
CA LEU A 511 -14.16 15.21 2.47
C LEU A 511 -14.38 14.05 1.49
N GLU A 512 -15.61 13.80 1.04
CA GLU A 512 -15.98 12.68 0.17
C GLU A 512 -15.06 12.49 -1.06
N PRO A 513 -14.65 13.55 -1.79
CA PRO A 513 -13.75 13.40 -2.93
C PRO A 513 -12.39 12.78 -2.58
N HIS A 514 -11.94 12.90 -1.32
CA HIS A 514 -10.66 12.43 -0.82
C HIS A 514 -10.68 10.97 -0.36
N TRP A 515 -11.83 10.31 -0.37
CA TRP A 515 -11.99 8.94 0.12
C TRP A 515 -12.01 7.89 -0.98
N SER A 516 -12.01 8.33 -2.25
CA SER A 516 -12.10 7.45 -3.41
C SER A 516 -11.13 6.26 -3.31
N THR A 517 -11.67 5.06 -3.49
CA THR A 517 -10.98 3.75 -3.46
C THR A 517 -10.47 3.27 -2.10
N THR A 518 -10.26 4.15 -1.12
CA THR A 518 -9.65 3.86 0.20
C THR A 518 -10.26 2.63 0.87
N LEU A 519 -11.58 2.58 1.01
CA LEU A 519 -12.29 1.47 1.66
C LEU A 519 -12.04 0.12 0.97
N SER A 520 -12.07 0.11 -0.37
CA SER A 520 -11.85 -1.10 -1.17
C SER A 520 -10.39 -1.58 -1.07
N LEU A 521 -9.45 -0.65 -1.03
CA LEU A 521 -8.03 -0.93 -0.84
C LEU A 521 -7.74 -1.50 0.55
N ASN A 522 -8.25 -0.84 1.59
CA ASN A 522 -8.02 -1.25 2.98
C ASN A 522 -8.59 -2.63 3.27
N LYS A 523 -9.80 -2.92 2.79
CA LYS A 523 -10.38 -4.27 2.91
C LYS A 523 -9.45 -5.32 2.30
N SER A 524 -8.95 -5.04 1.09
CA SER A 524 -8.10 -6.00 0.39
C SER A 524 -6.70 -6.11 1.03
N ALA A 525 -6.19 -5.02 1.61
CA ALA A 525 -4.96 -5.04 2.40
C ALA A 525 -5.10 -5.91 3.67
N ARG A 526 -6.23 -5.79 4.39
CA ARG A 526 -6.53 -6.61 5.58
C ARG A 526 -6.65 -8.09 5.27
N GLU A 527 -7.29 -8.45 4.16
CA GLU A 527 -7.57 -9.84 3.78
C GLU A 527 -6.37 -10.55 3.12
N THR A 528 -5.45 -9.78 2.52
CA THR A 528 -4.35 -10.33 1.72
C THR A 528 -2.99 -9.75 2.09
N LEU A 529 -2.75 -8.45 1.86
CA LEU A 529 -1.42 -7.83 1.96
C LEU A 529 -0.78 -8.05 3.34
N VAL A 530 -1.45 -7.64 4.42
CA VAL A 530 -0.83 -7.70 5.75
C VAL A 530 -0.60 -9.14 6.24
N PRO A 531 -1.62 -10.02 6.34
CA PRO A 531 -1.44 -11.34 6.94
C PRO A 531 -0.63 -12.30 6.06
N LYS A 532 -0.77 -12.20 4.73
CA LYS A 532 -0.09 -13.14 3.83
C LYS A 532 1.29 -12.63 3.45
N ILE A 533 1.51 -11.32 3.35
CA ILE A 533 2.71 -10.75 2.71
C ILE A 533 3.60 -10.06 3.73
N ILE A 534 3.11 -9.00 4.37
CA ILE A 534 3.90 -8.17 5.30
C ILE A 534 4.41 -9.02 6.47
N VAL A 535 3.54 -9.81 7.11
CA VAL A 535 3.94 -10.72 8.20
C VAL A 535 4.97 -11.75 7.73
N GLY A 536 4.88 -12.17 6.46
CA GLY A 536 5.82 -13.09 5.83
C GLY A 536 7.13 -12.45 5.36
N MET A 537 7.38 -11.17 5.64
CA MET A 537 8.61 -10.45 5.23
C MET A 537 9.43 -9.95 6.42
N ILE A 538 8.86 -9.94 7.63
CA ILE A 538 9.46 -9.33 8.82
C ILE A 538 9.93 -10.38 9.84
N GLY A 539 10.70 -9.92 10.83
CA GLY A 539 11.14 -10.73 11.97
C GLY A 539 10.11 -10.90 13.08
N LEU A 540 8.88 -10.42 12.92
CA LEU A 540 7.78 -10.57 13.90
C LEU A 540 6.83 -11.70 13.48
N ASN A 541 6.34 -12.47 14.44
CA ASN A 541 5.22 -13.38 14.18
C ASN A 541 3.89 -12.61 14.03
N ALA A 542 2.84 -13.28 13.58
CA ALA A 542 1.54 -12.63 13.32
C ALA A 542 0.98 -11.90 14.55
N THR A 543 1.02 -12.51 15.73
CA THR A 543 0.53 -11.89 16.98
C THR A 543 1.30 -10.62 17.31
N GLN A 544 2.63 -10.64 17.17
CA GLN A 544 3.48 -9.48 17.41
C GLN A 544 3.26 -8.37 16.37
N ALA A 545 3.12 -8.74 15.09
CA ALA A 545 2.86 -7.79 14.01
C ALA A 545 1.52 -7.05 14.20
N PHE A 546 0.46 -7.77 14.57
CA PHE A 546 -0.83 -7.15 14.87
C PHE A 546 -0.86 -6.37 16.18
N ALA A 547 -0.08 -6.78 17.18
CA ALA A 547 0.15 -5.96 18.38
C ALA A 547 0.82 -4.62 18.01
N PHE A 548 1.79 -4.64 17.09
CA PHE A 548 2.44 -3.44 16.58
C PHE A 548 1.47 -2.51 15.83
N VAL A 549 0.60 -3.07 14.97
CA VAL A 549 -0.46 -2.33 14.28
C VAL A 549 -1.38 -1.63 15.28
N LYS A 550 -1.89 -2.35 16.29
CA LYS A 550 -2.79 -1.78 17.30
C LYS A 550 -2.12 -0.70 18.14
N ALA A 551 -0.89 -0.94 18.59
CA ALA A 551 -0.16 0.05 19.36
C ALA A 551 0.17 1.30 18.55
N ALA A 552 0.43 1.18 17.24
CA ALA A 552 0.58 2.35 16.38
C ALA A 552 -0.71 3.17 16.30
N TYR A 553 -1.86 2.51 16.20
CA TYR A 553 -3.16 3.18 16.16
C TYR A 553 -3.50 3.87 17.48
N GLU A 554 -3.30 3.19 18.60
CA GLU A 554 -3.50 3.72 19.95
C GLU A 554 -2.62 4.94 20.26
N ARG A 555 -1.42 5.00 19.66
CA ARG A 555 -0.47 6.11 19.82
C ARG A 555 -0.67 7.25 18.82
N PHE A 556 -1.58 7.11 17.86
CA PHE A 556 -1.84 8.18 16.90
C PHE A 556 -2.38 9.41 17.64
N ASP A 557 -1.63 10.52 17.63
CA ASP A 557 -2.02 11.78 18.25
C ASP A 557 -2.61 12.72 17.18
N TRP A 558 -3.95 12.79 17.13
CA TRP A 558 -4.64 13.56 16.08
C TRP A 558 -4.19 15.01 15.99
N LYS A 559 -4.16 15.75 17.11
CA LYS A 559 -3.74 17.16 17.12
C LYS A 559 -2.23 17.31 17.10
N GLY A 560 -1.50 16.40 17.77
CA GLY A 560 -0.04 16.41 17.77
C GLY A 560 0.56 16.24 16.39
N LEU A 561 -0.12 15.48 15.51
CA LEU A 561 0.30 15.22 14.13
C LEU A 561 -0.17 16.25 13.11
N TYR A 562 -0.86 17.33 13.50
CA TYR A 562 -1.03 18.48 12.60
C TYR A 562 0.36 18.96 12.19
N VAL A 563 0.58 19.21 10.89
CA VAL A 563 1.93 19.49 10.36
C VAL A 563 2.71 20.54 11.18
N PRO A 564 2.13 21.70 11.56
CA PRO A 564 2.86 22.66 12.39
C PRO A 564 3.19 22.16 13.80
N ASN A 565 2.32 21.35 14.40
CA ASN A 565 2.50 20.79 15.74
C ASN A 565 3.56 19.67 15.72
N ASP A 566 3.47 18.78 14.74
CA ASP A 566 4.42 17.68 14.52
C ASP A 566 5.83 18.25 14.36
N LEU A 567 6.02 19.14 13.39
CA LEU A 567 7.32 19.74 13.10
C LEU A 567 7.93 20.43 14.33
N ARG A 568 7.15 21.22 15.07
CA ARG A 568 7.60 21.85 16.32
C ARG A 568 8.00 20.82 17.38
N SER A 569 7.15 19.81 17.60
CA SER A 569 7.38 18.78 18.63
C SER A 569 8.65 17.97 18.35
N ARG A 570 8.97 17.77 17.07
CA ARG A 570 10.18 17.08 16.61
C ARG A 570 11.42 17.97 16.56
N GLY A 571 11.31 19.26 16.86
CA GLY A 571 12.43 20.20 16.90
C GLY A 571 12.75 20.86 15.55
N PHE A 572 11.72 21.07 14.72
CA PHE A 572 11.77 21.79 13.45
C PHE A 572 10.71 22.91 13.45
N PRO A 573 10.94 24.05 14.11
CA PRO A 573 9.95 25.13 14.15
C PRO A 573 9.63 25.63 12.74
N VAL A 574 8.34 25.74 12.40
CA VAL A 574 7.91 26.08 11.02
C VAL A 574 8.42 27.46 10.55
N GLU A 575 8.57 28.41 11.47
CA GLU A 575 9.15 29.73 11.21
C GLU A 575 10.63 29.70 10.81
N SER A 576 11.35 28.63 11.15
CA SER A 576 12.78 28.47 10.88
C SER A 576 13.07 27.64 9.63
N LEU A 577 12.07 27.02 8.99
CA LEU A 577 12.29 26.07 7.88
C LEU A 577 12.98 26.68 6.64
N ASN A 578 12.99 28.01 6.50
CA ASN A 578 13.68 28.72 5.43
C ASN A 578 15.13 29.11 5.79
N GLU A 579 15.58 28.81 7.02
CA GLU A 579 16.97 29.00 7.40
C GLU A 579 17.88 28.02 6.62
N PRO A 580 19.11 28.41 6.25
CA PRO A 580 20.03 27.57 5.47
C PRO A 580 20.22 26.16 6.06
N LYS A 581 20.13 26.02 7.38
CA LYS A 581 20.31 24.75 8.09
C LYS A 581 19.23 23.69 7.79
N TYR A 582 18.08 24.07 7.23
CA TYR A 582 16.98 23.16 6.92
C TYR A 582 16.73 23.00 5.41
N HIS A 583 17.61 23.52 4.55
CA HIS A 583 17.41 23.47 3.10
C HIS A 583 17.30 22.03 2.58
N ASN A 584 18.04 21.08 3.18
CA ASN A 584 17.97 19.64 2.87
C ASN A 584 16.71 18.94 3.40
N TYR A 585 15.87 19.59 4.21
CA TYR A 585 14.63 19.02 4.72
C TYR A 585 13.42 19.42 3.86
N ALA A 586 13.49 19.13 2.56
CA ALA A 586 12.47 19.51 1.59
C ALA A 586 11.06 18.99 1.92
N TYR A 587 10.92 17.81 2.56
CA TYR A 587 9.62 17.34 3.07
C TYR A 587 9.00 18.37 4.01
N ALA A 588 9.71 18.80 5.06
CA ALA A 588 9.19 19.74 6.04
C ALA A 588 8.82 21.09 5.41
N ARG A 589 9.69 21.61 4.52
CA ARG A 589 9.43 22.88 3.79
C ARG A 589 8.18 22.78 2.91
N ASN A 590 8.04 21.68 2.15
CA ASN A 590 6.91 21.48 1.25
C ASN A 590 5.61 21.16 2.00
N ILE A 591 5.65 20.24 2.96
CA ILE A 591 4.44 19.79 3.66
C ILE A 591 3.85 20.90 4.54
N SER A 592 4.70 21.77 5.12
CA SER A 592 4.22 22.95 5.87
C SER A 592 3.50 23.95 4.97
N GLN A 593 3.96 24.14 3.73
CA GLN A 593 3.28 25.02 2.79
C GLN A 593 2.00 24.40 2.25
N MET A 594 2.01 23.11 1.90
CA MET A 594 0.83 22.36 1.49
C MET A 594 -0.26 22.38 2.58
N TRP A 595 0.11 22.19 3.86
CA TRP A 595 -0.82 22.33 4.98
C TRP A 595 -1.51 23.70 5.00
N ASN A 596 -0.75 24.78 4.85
CA ASN A 596 -1.31 26.14 4.84
C ASN A 596 -2.26 26.38 3.65
N ILE A 597 -1.93 25.83 2.48
CA ILE A 597 -2.77 25.91 1.27
C ILE A 597 -4.10 25.19 1.50
N ILE A 598 -4.05 23.95 2.00
CA ILE A 598 -5.25 23.15 2.31
C ILE A 598 -6.07 23.84 3.40
N ARG A 599 -5.43 24.31 4.48
CA ARG A 599 -6.10 25.02 5.58
C ARG A 599 -6.81 26.27 5.09
N LYS A 600 -6.19 27.05 4.20
CA LYS A 600 -6.81 28.25 3.58
C LYS A 600 -8.01 27.88 2.72
N PHE A 601 -7.95 26.78 1.97
CA PHE A 601 -9.08 26.26 1.21
C PHE A 601 -10.25 25.86 2.14
N VAL A 602 -9.97 25.06 3.17
CA VAL A 602 -10.96 24.64 4.16
C VAL A 602 -11.56 25.85 4.89
N ALA A 603 -10.73 26.78 5.37
CA ALA A 603 -11.18 27.99 6.05
C ALA A 603 -12.17 28.80 5.19
N ARG A 604 -11.88 29.00 3.90
CA ARG A 604 -12.80 29.73 3.00
C ARG A 604 -14.17 29.09 2.91
N VAL A 605 -14.24 27.75 2.89
CA VAL A 605 -15.51 27.03 2.85
C VAL A 605 -16.24 27.17 4.19
N LEU A 606 -15.55 26.90 5.30
CA LEU A 606 -16.19 26.82 6.61
C LEU A 606 -16.52 28.18 7.21
N GLU A 607 -15.72 29.22 6.98
CA GLU A 607 -16.06 30.60 7.36
C GLU A 607 -17.29 31.13 6.59
N SER A 608 -17.53 30.61 5.38
CA SER A 608 -18.73 30.96 4.61
C SER A 608 -19.97 30.20 5.07
N GLU A 609 -19.83 28.94 5.51
CA GLU A 609 -20.94 28.14 6.04
C GLU A 609 -21.32 28.56 7.47
N TYR A 610 -20.34 28.67 8.35
CA TYR A 610 -20.52 28.99 9.78
C TYR A 610 -20.29 30.49 10.03
N VAL A 611 -21.13 31.34 9.44
CA VAL A 611 -21.01 32.82 9.54
C VAL A 611 -21.09 33.30 11.00
N GLY A 612 -21.81 32.57 11.85
CA GLY A 612 -21.89 32.81 13.29
C GLY A 612 -20.68 32.32 14.10
N GLY A 613 -19.65 31.78 13.44
CA GLY A 613 -18.41 31.29 14.03
C GLY A 613 -18.64 30.13 15.01
N ASP A 614 -17.90 30.14 16.12
CA ASP A 614 -17.92 29.10 17.16
C ASP A 614 -19.33 28.75 17.66
N ARG A 615 -20.24 29.73 17.72
CA ARG A 615 -21.62 29.51 18.17
C ARG A 615 -22.37 28.54 17.26
N GLU A 616 -22.15 28.63 15.94
CA GLU A 616 -22.84 27.75 14.99
C GLU A 616 -22.22 26.36 14.98
N VAL A 617 -20.90 26.25 15.09
CA VAL A 617 -20.19 24.98 15.27
C VAL A 617 -20.68 24.25 16.52
N LEU A 618 -20.80 24.94 17.65
CA LEU A 618 -21.32 24.36 18.90
C LEU A 618 -22.80 23.93 18.82
N SER A 619 -23.57 24.53 17.91
CA SER A 619 -24.97 24.15 17.69
C SER A 619 -25.15 23.03 16.66
N ASP A 620 -24.08 22.66 15.95
CA ASP A 620 -24.11 21.59 14.96
C ASP A 620 -23.94 20.23 15.64
N VAL A 621 -25.07 19.55 15.85
CA VAL A 621 -25.12 18.24 16.50
C VAL A 621 -24.41 17.17 15.66
N SER A 622 -24.39 17.29 14.33
CA SER A 622 -23.71 16.33 13.45
C SER A 622 -22.19 16.35 13.65
N ILE A 623 -21.60 17.52 13.93
CA ILE A 623 -20.17 17.62 14.26
C ILE A 623 -19.87 16.99 15.62
N VAL A 624 -20.72 17.22 16.63
CA VAL A 624 -20.56 16.61 17.95
C VAL A 624 -20.65 15.09 17.84
N ASP A 625 -21.69 14.58 17.19
CA ASP A 625 -21.91 13.14 16.98
C ASP A 625 -20.76 12.51 16.20
N PHE A 626 -20.26 13.17 15.15
CA PHE A 626 -19.10 12.69 14.39
C PHE A 626 -17.85 12.57 15.26
N CYS A 627 -17.55 13.60 16.06
CA CYS A 627 -16.40 13.57 16.97
C CYS A 627 -16.55 12.48 18.05
N ASP A 628 -17.75 12.32 18.61
CA ASP A 628 -18.05 11.30 19.61
C ASP A 628 -17.97 9.89 19.02
N GLU A 629 -18.48 9.67 17.82
CA GLU A 629 -18.42 8.39 17.11
C GLU A 629 -16.97 7.96 16.84
N VAL A 630 -16.09 8.89 16.41
CA VAL A 630 -14.66 8.59 16.19
C VAL A 630 -13.95 8.18 17.50
N ARG A 631 -14.29 8.83 18.62
CA ARG A 631 -13.69 8.51 19.94
C ARG A 631 -14.27 7.27 20.61
N ALA A 632 -15.53 6.93 20.32
CA ALA A 632 -16.29 5.96 21.08
C ALA A 632 -15.65 4.57 21.06
N ARG A 633 -15.73 3.85 22.19
CA ARG A 633 -15.27 2.45 22.31
C ARG A 633 -16.04 1.49 21.42
N ASN A 634 -17.27 1.83 21.09
CA ASN A 634 -18.13 1.12 20.16
C ASN A 634 -18.29 1.91 18.84
N GLY A 635 -17.33 2.79 18.54
CA GLY A 635 -17.16 3.47 17.26
C GLY A 635 -15.71 3.34 16.78
N GLY A 636 -15.05 4.48 16.58
CA GLY A 636 -13.70 4.54 15.99
C GLY A 636 -12.55 4.18 16.92
N GLU A 637 -12.73 4.15 18.25
CA GLU A 637 -11.68 3.94 19.25
C GLU A 637 -10.48 4.91 19.17
N LEU A 638 -10.57 6.01 18.42
CA LEU A 638 -9.51 6.99 18.28
C LEU A 638 -9.61 8.08 19.34
N THR A 639 -9.18 7.74 20.55
CA THR A 639 -9.36 8.61 21.74
C THR A 639 -8.68 9.98 21.65
N SER A 640 -7.66 10.13 20.79
CA SER A 640 -6.96 11.40 20.55
C SER A 640 -7.75 12.37 19.67
N PHE A 641 -8.84 11.93 19.03
CA PHE A 641 -9.65 12.75 18.13
C PHE A 641 -10.33 13.93 18.87
N PRO A 642 -10.28 15.16 18.34
CA PRO A 642 -10.63 16.36 19.09
C PRO A 642 -12.13 16.50 19.36
N GLU A 643 -12.47 17.06 20.53
CA GLU A 643 -13.77 17.70 20.74
C GLU A 643 -13.76 19.08 20.08
N VAL A 644 -14.32 19.20 18.89
CA VAL A 644 -14.33 20.45 18.13
C VAL A 644 -15.35 21.42 18.74
N LYS A 645 -14.89 22.58 19.24
CA LYS A 645 -15.74 23.59 19.91
C LYS A 645 -15.68 24.96 19.24
N THR A 646 -14.71 25.19 18.37
CA THR A 646 -14.50 26.45 17.67
C THR A 646 -14.41 26.22 16.17
N LEU A 647 -14.68 27.27 15.40
CA LEU A 647 -14.53 27.22 13.95
C LEU A 647 -13.07 26.96 13.54
N ASP A 648 -12.12 27.52 14.27
CA ASP A 648 -10.69 27.30 14.00
C ASP A 648 -10.28 25.82 14.23
N GLU A 649 -10.79 25.19 15.29
CA GLU A 649 -10.60 23.76 15.53
C GLU A 649 -11.26 22.88 14.46
N LEU A 650 -12.43 23.28 13.94
CA LEU A 650 -13.09 22.56 12.86
C LEU A 650 -12.27 22.65 11.57
N ILE A 651 -11.75 23.84 11.27
CA ILE A 651 -10.85 24.07 10.11
C ILE A 651 -9.63 23.18 10.20
N ASP A 652 -8.93 23.15 11.35
CA ASP A 652 -7.75 22.30 11.53
C ASP A 652 -8.09 20.81 11.45
N CYS A 653 -9.20 20.38 12.06
CA CYS A 653 -9.63 18.99 12.02
C CYS A 653 -9.89 18.50 10.60
N VAL A 654 -10.61 19.29 9.80
CA VAL A 654 -10.94 18.96 8.40
C VAL A 654 -9.71 19.06 7.49
N THR A 655 -8.81 20.02 7.77
CA THR A 655 -7.50 20.11 7.12
C THR A 655 -6.69 18.84 7.34
N MET A 656 -6.70 18.30 8.56
CA MET A 656 -6.00 17.05 8.89
C MET A 656 -6.53 15.87 8.09
N CYS A 657 -7.84 15.70 7.94
CA CYS A 657 -8.43 14.62 7.13
C CYS A 657 -7.92 14.69 5.67
N ILE A 658 -8.00 15.87 5.04
CA ILE A 658 -7.50 16.06 3.66
C ILE A 658 -5.99 15.83 3.60
N HIS A 659 -5.23 16.31 4.59
CA HIS A 659 -3.79 16.12 4.69
C HIS A 659 -3.39 14.63 4.74
N ILE A 660 -4.07 13.83 5.56
CA ILE A 660 -3.84 12.40 5.69
C ILE A 660 -4.09 11.70 4.34
N ALA A 661 -5.27 11.94 3.76
CA ALA A 661 -5.71 11.26 2.55
C ALA A 661 -4.89 11.59 1.30
N ALA A 662 -4.37 12.81 1.19
CA ALA A 662 -3.69 13.30 0.00
C ALA A 662 -2.16 13.47 0.21
N PRO A 663 -1.65 14.62 0.67
CA PRO A 663 -0.21 14.87 0.65
C PRO A 663 0.61 13.98 1.61
N GLN A 664 0.07 13.59 2.77
CA GLN A 664 0.80 12.73 3.70
C GLN A 664 0.98 11.33 3.14
N HIS A 665 -0.11 10.68 2.71
CA HIS A 665 -0.05 9.40 2.02
C HIS A 665 0.89 9.47 0.81
N THR A 666 0.79 10.53 0.00
CA THR A 666 1.69 10.69 -1.15
C THR A 666 3.17 10.73 -0.74
N ALA A 667 3.52 11.54 0.25
CA ALA A 667 4.90 11.70 0.70
C ALA A 667 5.54 10.39 1.19
N VAL A 668 4.75 9.51 1.81
CA VAL A 668 5.25 8.25 2.41
C VAL A 668 5.06 7.03 1.50
N ASN A 669 4.34 7.16 0.38
CA ASN A 669 4.07 6.06 -0.54
C ASN A 669 4.94 6.11 -1.81
N TYR A 670 4.94 7.22 -2.57
CA TYR A 670 5.46 7.21 -3.95
C TYR A 670 7.00 7.20 -4.09
N LEU A 671 7.73 7.23 -2.97
CA LEU A 671 9.19 7.04 -2.94
C LEU A 671 9.61 5.60 -2.58
N GLN A 672 8.66 4.73 -2.24
CA GLN A 672 8.90 3.32 -1.94
C GLN A 672 9.65 2.61 -3.07
N GLN A 673 9.19 2.78 -4.32
CA GLN A 673 9.85 2.24 -5.51
C GLN A 673 11.34 2.62 -5.57
N TYR A 674 11.67 3.87 -5.27
CA TYR A 674 13.04 4.36 -5.40
C TYR A 674 13.96 3.81 -4.29
N TYR A 675 13.50 3.81 -3.03
CA TYR A 675 14.35 3.47 -1.88
C TYR A 675 14.34 1.99 -1.49
N GLN A 676 13.30 1.23 -1.83
CA GLN A 676 13.12 -0.13 -1.30
C GLN A 676 13.32 -1.23 -2.35
N THR A 677 13.15 -0.97 -3.65
CA THR A 677 13.37 -2.02 -4.67
C THR A 677 14.81 -2.47 -4.81
N PHE A 678 15.76 -1.60 -4.44
CA PHE A 678 17.13 -2.02 -4.19
C PHE A 678 17.26 -2.49 -2.74
N VAL A 679 16.94 -3.76 -2.51
CA VAL A 679 16.86 -4.40 -1.18
C VAL A 679 18.03 -4.07 -0.24
N PRO A 680 19.32 -4.00 -0.68
CA PRO A 680 20.42 -3.65 0.22
C PRO A 680 20.33 -2.26 0.86
N ASN A 681 19.59 -1.31 0.26
CA ASN A 681 19.40 0.01 0.85
C ASN A 681 18.43 -0.03 2.03
N LYS A 682 17.30 -0.73 1.88
CA LYS A 682 16.23 -0.77 2.88
C LYS A 682 15.53 -2.13 2.94
N PRO A 683 16.20 -3.16 3.49
CA PRO A 683 15.59 -4.49 3.64
C PRO A 683 14.56 -4.48 4.78
N SER A 684 13.54 -5.34 4.70
CA SER A 684 12.49 -5.45 5.74
C SER A 684 12.90 -6.36 6.92
N ALA A 685 13.91 -7.20 6.73
CA ALA A 685 14.51 -8.04 7.74
C ALA A 685 15.93 -8.48 7.31
N LEU A 686 16.72 -8.95 8.26
CA LEU A 686 18.00 -9.62 8.03
C LEU A 686 17.83 -11.15 8.01
N HIS A 687 18.79 -11.85 7.41
CA HIS A 687 18.79 -13.33 7.29
C HIS A 687 19.87 -14.01 8.13
N THR A 688 20.54 -13.25 9.01
CA THR A 688 21.51 -13.74 9.99
C THR A 688 21.25 -13.11 11.37
N PRO A 689 21.63 -13.79 12.47
CA PRO A 689 21.58 -13.21 13.80
C PRO A 689 22.38 -11.91 13.91
N LEU A 690 21.90 -10.98 14.75
CA LEU A 690 22.60 -9.74 15.06
C LEU A 690 23.89 -9.99 15.87
N PRO A 691 24.90 -9.10 15.77
CA PRO A 691 26.12 -9.21 16.55
C PRO A 691 25.82 -9.12 18.05
N LYS A 692 26.48 -9.96 18.85
CA LYS A 692 26.28 -10.03 20.31
C LYS A 692 27.24 -9.12 21.09
N SER A 693 28.27 -8.60 20.45
CA SER A 693 29.20 -7.64 21.04
C SER A 693 29.71 -6.62 20.03
N LEU A 694 30.24 -5.50 20.53
CA LEU A 694 30.91 -4.50 19.69
C LEU A 694 32.16 -5.06 19.01
N LEU A 695 32.86 -6.03 19.63
CA LEU A 695 34.00 -6.69 19.01
C LEU A 695 33.56 -7.51 17.79
N ASP A 696 32.46 -8.25 17.91
CA ASP A 696 31.90 -9.03 16.81
C ASP A 696 31.48 -8.11 15.67
N LEU A 697 30.70 -7.05 15.95
CA LEU A 697 30.27 -6.09 14.93
C LEU A 697 31.48 -5.45 14.23
N ARG A 698 32.51 -5.06 14.97
CA ARG A 698 33.74 -4.47 14.37
C ARG A 698 34.52 -5.43 13.48
N SER A 699 34.30 -6.73 13.59
CA SER A 699 34.94 -7.75 12.75
C SER A 699 34.19 -8.01 11.44
N PHE A 700 32.98 -7.47 11.27
CA PHE A 700 32.16 -7.71 10.08
C PHE A 700 32.88 -7.24 8.80
N THR A 701 32.71 -8.06 7.78
CA THR A 701 33.25 -7.89 6.43
C THR A 701 32.11 -7.78 5.41
N GLU A 702 32.46 -7.67 4.13
CA GLU A 702 31.48 -7.70 3.04
C GLU A 702 30.65 -9.00 3.06
N GLU A 703 31.28 -10.13 3.38
CA GLU A 703 30.63 -11.43 3.42
C GLU A 703 29.51 -11.46 4.48
N ASP A 704 29.74 -10.86 5.65
CA ASP A 704 28.75 -10.80 6.72
C ASP A 704 27.52 -9.96 6.34
N VAL A 705 27.75 -8.83 5.66
CA VAL A 705 26.67 -7.97 5.15
C VAL A 705 25.88 -8.67 4.04
N LEU A 706 26.57 -9.36 3.12
CA LEU A 706 25.92 -10.14 2.07
C LEU A 706 25.14 -11.33 2.62
N ALA A 707 25.66 -12.00 3.66
CA ALA A 707 24.99 -13.10 4.32
C ALA A 707 23.71 -12.66 5.04
N ALA A 708 23.67 -11.42 5.55
CA ALA A 708 22.50 -10.85 6.19
C ALA A 708 21.37 -10.48 5.20
N LEU A 709 21.62 -10.46 3.89
CA LEU A 709 20.62 -10.22 2.85
C LEU A 709 19.95 -11.53 2.37
N PRO A 710 18.75 -11.48 1.76
CA PRO A 710 18.01 -12.67 1.29
C PRO A 710 18.62 -13.38 0.07
N LEU A 711 19.94 -13.40 -0.11
CA LEU A 711 20.59 -14.02 -1.28
C LEU A 711 20.38 -15.54 -1.35
N LYS A 712 20.18 -16.19 -0.20
CA LYS A 712 19.85 -17.62 -0.11
C LYS A 712 18.33 -17.88 -0.17
N GLN A 713 17.52 -16.83 -0.11
CA GLN A 713 16.06 -16.91 -0.15
C GLN A 713 15.53 -15.89 -1.19
N PRO A 714 15.75 -16.10 -2.50
CA PRO A 714 15.43 -15.06 -3.49
C PRO A 714 13.93 -14.73 -3.58
N ARG A 715 13.05 -15.59 -3.03
CA ARG A 715 11.63 -15.25 -2.81
C ARG A 715 11.47 -14.03 -1.90
N ASP A 716 12.19 -14.00 -0.78
CA ASP A 716 12.14 -12.86 0.16
C ASP A 716 12.67 -11.60 -0.53
N TRP A 717 13.74 -11.71 -1.32
CA TRP A 717 14.23 -10.59 -2.14
C TRP A 717 13.15 -10.06 -3.08
N LEU A 718 12.51 -10.95 -3.84
CA LEU A 718 11.44 -10.57 -4.77
C LEU A 718 10.27 -9.92 -4.04
N LEU A 719 9.87 -10.41 -2.86
CA LEU A 719 8.81 -9.77 -2.08
C LEU A 719 9.22 -8.39 -1.58
N MET A 720 10.44 -8.26 -1.05
CA MET A 720 11.01 -6.98 -0.58
C MET A 720 11.11 -5.93 -1.69
N ALA A 721 11.32 -6.35 -2.95
CA ALA A 721 11.37 -5.42 -4.07
C ALA A 721 10.01 -5.21 -4.76
N GLN A 722 9.19 -6.24 -4.90
CA GLN A 722 7.95 -6.19 -5.66
C GLN A 722 6.83 -5.48 -4.89
N VAL A 723 6.73 -5.66 -3.56
CA VAL A 723 5.68 -5.01 -2.77
C VAL A 723 5.81 -3.48 -2.87
N PRO A 724 6.97 -2.86 -2.60
CA PRO A 724 7.14 -1.41 -2.73
C PRO A 724 6.81 -0.87 -4.12
N TYR A 725 7.24 -1.58 -5.18
CA TYR A 725 6.90 -1.22 -6.56
C TYR A 725 5.40 -1.16 -6.79
N LEU A 726 4.68 -2.17 -6.32
CA LEU A 726 3.26 -2.29 -6.58
C LEU A 726 2.38 -1.38 -5.71
N LEU A 727 2.89 -0.93 -4.56
CA LEU A 727 2.21 0.06 -3.72
C LEU A 727 2.40 1.49 -4.27
N SER A 728 3.41 1.73 -5.12
CA SER A 728 3.84 3.06 -5.54
C SER A 728 3.80 3.30 -7.05
N PHE A 729 2.78 2.78 -7.75
CA PHE A 729 2.59 3.14 -9.17
C PHE A 729 2.35 4.64 -9.33
N GLU A 730 2.63 5.18 -10.52
CA GLU A 730 2.43 6.61 -10.78
C GLU A 730 0.96 7.04 -10.61
N VAL A 731 0.75 8.19 -9.97
CA VAL A 731 -0.58 8.80 -9.81
C VAL A 731 -1.16 9.12 -11.18
N PRO A 732 -2.39 8.65 -11.50
CA PRO A 732 -3.09 9.07 -12.71
C PRO A 732 -3.31 10.59 -12.73
N GLU A 733 -3.15 11.24 -13.88
CA GLU A 733 -3.27 12.71 -14.02
C GLU A 733 -4.62 13.24 -13.50
N ASP A 734 -5.70 12.47 -13.69
CA ASP A 734 -7.07 12.78 -13.27
C ASP A 734 -7.35 12.55 -11.78
N SER A 735 -6.35 12.07 -11.04
CA SER A 735 -6.46 11.69 -9.63
C SER A 735 -5.54 12.53 -8.73
N THR A 736 -5.17 13.72 -9.20
CA THR A 736 -4.26 14.64 -8.49
C THR A 736 -5.02 15.73 -7.74
N ILE A 737 -4.42 16.29 -6.69
CA ILE A 737 -5.02 17.40 -5.94
C ILE A 737 -5.21 18.66 -6.79
N LEU A 738 -4.31 18.90 -7.75
CA LEU A 738 -4.48 19.97 -8.72
C LEU A 738 -5.70 19.69 -9.63
N HIS A 739 -5.81 18.49 -10.21
CA HIS A 739 -6.95 18.15 -11.06
C HIS A 739 -8.29 18.25 -10.32
N TYR A 740 -8.34 17.85 -9.06
CA TYR A 740 -9.50 18.08 -8.19
C TYR A 740 -9.85 19.56 -8.09
N ALA A 741 -8.88 20.44 -7.82
CA ALA A 741 -9.14 21.88 -7.72
C ALA A 741 -9.65 22.47 -9.05
N GLU A 742 -9.11 22.03 -10.18
CA GLU A 742 -9.54 22.47 -11.52
C GLU A 742 -10.96 22.04 -11.86
N THR A 743 -11.29 20.77 -11.64
CA THR A 743 -12.60 20.21 -11.94
C THR A 743 -13.67 20.74 -10.99
N THR A 744 -13.35 20.81 -9.70
CA THR A 744 -14.26 21.31 -8.64
C THR A 744 -14.59 22.78 -8.84
N SER A 745 -13.61 23.61 -9.23
CA SER A 745 -13.82 25.04 -9.50
C SER A 745 -14.63 25.32 -10.78
N SER A 746 -14.67 24.37 -11.72
CA SER A 746 -15.37 24.51 -13.00
C SER A 746 -16.74 23.84 -13.02
N SER A 747 -17.01 22.91 -12.09
CA SER A 747 -18.23 22.13 -12.07
C SER A 747 -19.43 22.92 -11.54
N ARG A 748 -20.51 23.00 -12.34
CA ARG A 748 -21.77 23.64 -11.93
C ARG A 748 -22.58 22.82 -10.93
N SER A 749 -22.29 21.52 -10.78
CA SER A 749 -22.95 20.66 -9.78
C SER A 749 -22.35 20.83 -8.39
N THR A 750 -21.12 21.36 -8.29
CA THR A 750 -20.47 21.68 -7.02
C THR A 750 -21.13 22.90 -6.39
N LEU A 751 -21.33 22.85 -5.07
CA LEU A 751 -21.80 23.99 -4.27
C LEU A 751 -20.97 25.23 -4.54
N ASP A 752 -21.63 26.38 -4.66
CA ASP A 752 -20.99 27.65 -4.98
C ASP A 752 -19.84 27.99 -4.02
N ILE A 753 -20.02 27.77 -2.71
CA ILE A 753 -18.98 28.02 -1.70
C ILE A 753 -17.72 27.15 -1.91
N ILE A 754 -17.88 25.85 -2.19
CA ILE A 754 -16.77 24.93 -2.47
C ILE A 754 -16.13 25.29 -3.82
N ARG A 755 -16.94 25.55 -4.85
CA ARG A 755 -16.48 25.89 -6.19
C ARG A 755 -15.60 27.14 -6.18
N THR A 756 -16.03 28.19 -5.49
CA THR A 756 -15.25 29.43 -5.35
C THR A 756 -13.97 29.21 -4.55
N ALA A 757 -14.02 28.45 -3.45
CA ALA A 757 -12.83 28.11 -2.68
C ALA A 757 -11.83 27.27 -3.50
N ALA A 758 -12.32 26.32 -4.29
CA ALA A 758 -11.50 25.47 -5.17
C ALA A 758 -10.78 26.28 -6.25
N GLY A 759 -11.38 27.37 -6.74
CA GLY A 759 -10.71 28.27 -7.68
C GLY A 759 -9.47 28.95 -7.07
N ALA A 760 -9.51 29.26 -5.77
CA ALA A 760 -8.37 29.78 -5.06
C ALA A 760 -7.35 28.69 -4.70
N LEU A 761 -7.82 27.50 -4.30
CA LEU A 761 -6.97 26.33 -4.10
C LEU A 761 -6.14 26.03 -5.36
N LYS A 762 -6.79 26.04 -6.54
CA LYS A 762 -6.12 25.85 -7.83
C LYS A 762 -4.96 26.84 -8.00
N ALA A 763 -5.22 28.14 -7.86
CA ALA A 763 -4.20 29.17 -8.06
C ALA A 763 -3.03 29.07 -7.06
N ASP A 764 -3.35 28.73 -5.80
CA ASP A 764 -2.33 28.51 -4.76
C ASP A 764 -1.47 27.27 -5.09
N LEU A 765 -2.08 26.17 -5.55
CA LEU A 765 -1.38 24.95 -5.96
C LEU A 765 -0.50 25.16 -7.21
N GLU A 766 -0.99 25.87 -8.23
CA GLU A 766 -0.21 26.22 -9.42
C GLU A 766 1.04 27.03 -9.05
N THR A 767 0.92 27.96 -8.11
CA THR A 767 2.05 28.73 -7.59
C THR A 767 3.00 27.83 -6.78
N PHE A 768 2.46 26.90 -6.02
CA PHE A 768 3.23 26.00 -5.16
C PHE A 768 4.10 25.01 -5.94
N ILE A 769 3.72 24.61 -7.16
CA ILE A 769 4.58 23.79 -8.05
C ILE A 769 5.99 24.38 -8.16
N HIS A 770 6.08 25.68 -8.45
CA HIS A 770 7.37 26.35 -8.57
C HIS A 770 8.15 26.41 -7.25
N THR A 771 7.45 26.43 -6.12
CA THR A 771 8.10 26.42 -4.80
C THR A 771 8.66 25.04 -4.48
N VAL A 772 7.95 23.96 -4.87
CA VAL A 772 8.46 22.59 -4.75
C VAL A 772 9.70 22.39 -5.63
N GLU A 773 9.69 22.90 -6.86
CA GLU A 773 10.85 22.88 -7.76
C GLU A 773 12.05 23.61 -7.13
N GLN A 774 11.84 24.83 -6.62
CA GLN A 774 12.89 25.59 -5.93
C GLN A 774 13.45 24.87 -4.71
N HIS A 775 12.59 24.31 -3.86
CA HIS A 775 13.04 23.55 -2.70
C HIS A 775 13.81 22.29 -3.08
N SER A 776 13.49 21.67 -4.22
CA SER A 776 14.26 20.55 -4.76
C SER A 776 15.61 21.00 -5.32
N ASP A 777 15.66 22.15 -6.00
CA ASP A 777 16.90 22.72 -6.55
C ASP A 777 17.85 23.21 -5.43
N ASP A 778 17.30 23.61 -4.28
CA ASP A 778 18.05 24.04 -3.10
C ASP A 778 18.79 22.88 -2.40
N LEU A 779 18.40 21.61 -2.62
CA LEU A 779 19.01 20.45 -1.97
C LEU A 779 20.50 20.31 -2.29
N ASP A 780 21.31 19.84 -1.36
CA ASP A 780 22.69 19.44 -1.70
C ASP A 780 22.70 18.21 -2.64
N ASP A 781 21.75 17.28 -2.46
CA ASP A 781 21.61 16.09 -3.30
C ASP A 781 20.88 16.40 -4.63
N GLN A 782 21.68 16.79 -5.63
CA GLN A 782 21.20 17.07 -6.98
C GLN A 782 20.92 15.80 -7.83
N GLU A 783 21.22 14.60 -7.32
CA GLU A 783 20.94 13.34 -8.02
C GLU A 783 19.52 12.81 -7.74
N THR A 784 18.91 13.20 -6.61
CA THR A 784 17.58 12.75 -6.17
C THR A 784 16.64 13.95 -5.95
N PRO A 785 15.98 14.47 -6.99
CA PRO A 785 15.05 15.59 -6.82
C PRO A 785 13.86 15.18 -5.94
N TYR A 786 13.41 16.09 -5.07
CA TYR A 786 12.28 15.85 -4.16
C TYR A 786 11.00 16.51 -4.69
N LEU A 787 10.34 15.83 -5.62
CA LEU A 787 9.14 16.31 -6.31
C LEU A 787 7.86 15.56 -5.90
N VAL A 788 7.91 14.75 -4.84
CA VAL A 788 6.78 13.90 -4.44
C VAL A 788 5.55 14.71 -3.99
N LEU A 789 5.75 15.94 -3.52
CA LEU A 789 4.69 16.87 -3.11
C LEU A 789 4.32 17.92 -4.17
N ASP A 790 4.79 17.73 -5.41
CA ASP A 790 4.33 18.50 -6.57
C ASP A 790 2.80 18.33 -6.72
N PRO A 791 1.99 19.40 -6.68
CA PRO A 791 0.54 19.30 -6.79
C PRO A 791 0.01 18.60 -8.03
N SER A 792 0.80 18.56 -9.12
CA SER A 792 0.47 17.82 -10.35
C SER A 792 0.70 16.31 -10.25
N LYS A 793 1.32 15.85 -9.15
CA LYS A 793 1.62 14.43 -8.85
C LYS A 793 1.07 13.97 -7.52
N THR A 794 0.67 14.88 -6.64
CA THR A 794 0.09 14.57 -5.33
C THR A 794 -1.30 14.01 -5.52
N ALA A 795 -1.53 12.77 -5.07
CA ALA A 795 -2.83 12.12 -5.17
C ALA A 795 -3.90 12.87 -4.37
N ILE A 796 -5.15 12.87 -4.84
CA ILE A 796 -6.29 13.48 -4.14
C ILE A 796 -6.80 12.63 -2.97
N SER A 797 -6.48 11.34 -2.98
CA SER A 797 -6.93 10.31 -2.06
C SER A 797 -5.86 9.23 -1.89
N ILE A 798 -6.11 8.28 -1.01
CA ILE A 798 -5.28 7.09 -0.87
C ILE A 798 -5.49 6.17 -2.08
N LEU A 799 -4.47 6.07 -2.95
CA LEU A 799 -4.46 5.33 -4.21
C LEU A 799 -3.20 4.45 -4.31
N MET A 800 -3.28 3.32 -5.03
CA MET A 800 -2.14 2.44 -5.33
C MET A 800 -1.92 2.28 -6.83
#